data_AF-A0AAD7TT83-F1
#
_entry.id   AF-A0AAD7TT83-F1
#
_cell.length_a   1.000
_cell.length_b   1.000
_cell.length_c   1.000
_cell.angle_alpha   90.00
_cell.angle_beta   90.00
_cell.angle_gamma   90.00
#
_symmetry.space_group_name_H-M   'P 1'
#
loop_
_entity.id
_entity.type
_entity.pdbx_description
1 polymer ?
#
loop_
_entity_poly.entity_id
_entity_poly.type
_entity_poly.pdbx_seq_one_letter_code
_entity_poly.pdbx_strand_id
1 'polypeptide(L)'
;MFPFGMAAAILSILTLGVGIPLVQGASLADIPEGQWAALNSTVNGRLYAAAPISRPCFPNAGSNVTGNTDEGECEAVMQHYMDPETRSNTFGAFMNTEWETCQATSEQCLLDFTNPANPAAFSPPEVCAQGSVPRYYIDVSEPADVQAAFAFARSTGVPLTIKNSGHDYSGRSSGADTLSLWITYVPSFVPEGCDASKTAAAVTFGAGVTQGALYDFADAHNITLPGGGERSVAAAGGYLQVSPDPWQEIIYGILMTAAAVVLREEAIDRALQVKVVVPTGEYLTANACQNTDLFFALRGGGGGTFGVVMEATTRALPQTPLPTVLVQLSGTQSMERELLDFLATNAINYAQTGWGGVIAPGTGMVFTNPLINMSQAAAEMASLEAFATNQLNTTFSLTLQPTFLSLFNEFLLPNGVPVGLPFLATSRLIPADNFQTDSKREELLDNLIPVLDSALPLIFAVAPYYFKDDGETSVTPAWRNSIWHVTASTFWNYDTTLEQKREIYANASSNMDALRDITPHSGAYFNEADVHEPNFETSFWGDNYDRLLQIKQKYDPDHLLDCWQCGRFEHFYHARARLGFLLWVTVTAKYHHEAGVSLDKHTLFAALEKVVYAHPVLACRLQATGTSHTTPPVWVRLPFVDLNKLVEFRDEDSAQLETILETLYAAPAPSVDDVPPWKLLVLQDGTLVFAYEHTIGDGQSGMAFHSALLSALREASLSSVAEHSGILSKFPTDVALIPPLEDRMDVSVPFTMLVRELSKGLLPTWLRKEVTAWTGNPVPDAPTYGMSVHLLHYSPEDAKQLLQLSRSHKTTLTGTLHTLALMVLSGLIRKLPDADEYTSVPMVVPISLRRYTNTPPIAFCNHVSAYSAIHPLLPADKGSDATISADNFPWDLAADLSATLKQEAPYSGRTIGLLKYLSGKYDEYLLGKLGKKRDAALELSNVGSFPKVDKIQPEGPTEETNLDDTWRIEQVYFAQANPTLGMALTVNVAGAESGSLGVSICWSKSALDEAFGQEFLAGFKAGLHGLLGSRPS
;
A
#
# COMPACT_ATOMS: atom_id res chain seq x y z
N MET A 1 1.60 -4.21 25.13
CA MET A 1 1.04 -4.51 23.78
C MET A 1 2.08 -4.61 22.64
N PHE A 2 3.40 -4.63 22.92
CA PHE A 2 4.49 -4.38 21.96
C PHE A 2 5.35 -5.62 21.68
N PRO A 3 6.18 -5.67 20.61
CA PRO A 3 6.98 -6.83 20.23
C PRO A 3 8.20 -7.06 21.16
N PHE A 4 7.95 -7.50 22.40
CA PHE A 4 9.00 -7.91 23.34
C PHE A 4 9.25 -9.42 23.26
N GLY A 5 10.51 -9.85 23.49
CA GLY A 5 10.85 -11.28 23.62
C GLY A 5 10.99 -12.06 22.30
N MET A 6 11.43 -11.40 21.22
CA MET A 6 11.51 -11.98 19.86
C MET A 6 12.70 -12.92 19.64
N ALA A 7 13.60 -13.05 20.61
CA ALA A 7 14.87 -13.78 20.52
C ALA A 7 14.74 -15.17 19.89
N ALA A 8 13.82 -15.99 20.41
CA ALA A 8 13.64 -17.36 19.96
C ALA A 8 13.01 -17.44 18.55
N ALA A 9 12.09 -16.54 18.21
CA ALA A 9 11.50 -16.48 16.87
C ALA A 9 12.53 -16.02 15.84
N ILE A 10 13.31 -14.97 16.15
CA ILE A 10 14.40 -14.47 15.30
C ILE A 10 15.50 -15.55 15.17
N LEU A 11 15.88 -16.27 16.23
CA LEU A 11 16.87 -17.37 16.14
C LEU A 11 16.36 -18.57 15.32
N SER A 12 15.10 -18.97 15.46
CA SER A 12 14.50 -20.05 14.66
C SER A 12 14.41 -19.68 13.17
N ILE A 13 14.20 -18.40 12.86
CA ILE A 13 14.21 -17.87 11.49
C ILE A 13 15.66 -17.75 10.97
N LEU A 14 16.59 -17.23 11.78
CA LEU A 14 18.02 -17.09 11.42
C LEU A 14 18.76 -18.43 11.28
N THR A 15 18.30 -19.50 11.95
CA THR A 15 18.84 -20.87 11.75
C THR A 15 18.29 -21.54 10.48
N LEU A 16 17.31 -20.93 9.81
CA LEU A 16 16.68 -21.41 8.58
C LEU A 16 16.79 -20.43 7.39
N GLY A 17 17.34 -19.23 7.55
CA GLY A 17 17.44 -18.27 6.45
C GLY A 17 18.19 -17.00 6.83
N VAL A 18 19.03 -16.53 5.92
CA VAL A 18 19.82 -15.30 6.00
C VAL A 18 18.88 -14.10 6.22
N GLY A 19 19.01 -13.41 7.36
CA GLY A 19 18.20 -12.25 7.72
C GLY A 19 18.71 -10.96 7.09
N ILE A 20 17.79 -10.13 6.55
CA ILE A 20 18.13 -9.01 5.68
C ILE A 20 17.29 -7.78 6.05
N PRO A 21 17.86 -6.55 6.09
CA PRO A 21 17.16 -5.41 6.65
C PRO A 21 16.55 -4.41 5.62
N LEU A 22 15.26 -4.53 5.26
CA LEU A 22 14.46 -3.47 4.61
C LEU A 22 14.62 -2.02 5.14
N VAL A 23 15.11 -1.14 4.30
CA VAL A 23 15.33 0.29 4.55
C VAL A 23 14.03 1.06 4.27
N GLN A 24 13.82 2.18 4.94
CA GLN A 24 12.57 2.93 4.89
C GLN A 24 12.73 4.29 4.23
N GLY A 25 11.74 4.68 3.42
CA GLY A 25 11.65 5.93 2.64
C GLY A 25 12.07 7.20 3.38
N ALA A 26 13.28 7.72 3.18
CA ALA A 26 13.63 9.08 3.62
C ALA A 26 13.14 10.11 2.60
N SER A 27 12.59 11.24 3.07
CA SER A 27 12.29 12.37 2.18
C SER A 27 13.59 12.89 1.57
N LEU A 28 13.58 13.11 0.26
CA LEU A 28 14.74 13.67 -0.46
C LEU A 28 15.22 15.01 0.12
N ALA A 29 14.30 15.78 0.73
CA ALA A 29 14.60 17.07 1.35
C ALA A 29 15.48 16.95 2.62
N ASP A 30 15.45 15.79 3.27
CA ASP A 30 16.21 15.52 4.50
C ASP A 30 17.62 15.00 4.22
N ILE A 31 17.92 14.69 2.96
CA ILE A 31 19.23 14.19 2.55
C ILE A 31 20.22 15.36 2.40
N PRO A 32 21.34 15.36 3.17
CA PRO A 32 22.32 16.42 3.10
C PRO A 32 22.93 16.55 1.70
N GLU A 33 23.14 17.79 1.24
CA GLU A 33 23.75 18.10 -0.06
C GLU A 33 25.10 17.38 -0.27
N GLY A 34 25.88 17.18 0.80
CA GLY A 34 27.12 16.42 0.75
C GLY A 34 26.95 14.94 0.35
N GLN A 35 25.82 14.31 0.70
CA GLN A 35 25.53 12.94 0.28
C GLN A 35 25.11 12.89 -1.19
N TRP A 36 24.34 13.87 -1.67
CA TRP A 36 24.03 14.02 -3.10
C TRP A 36 25.30 14.28 -3.93
N ALA A 37 26.20 15.13 -3.45
CA ALA A 37 27.49 15.38 -4.10
C ALA A 37 28.38 14.13 -4.14
N ALA A 38 28.37 13.32 -3.08
CA ALA A 38 29.09 12.05 -3.03
C ALA A 38 28.50 11.02 -4.01
N LEU A 39 27.18 10.91 -4.07
CA LEU A 39 26.50 10.07 -5.07
C LEU A 39 26.87 10.53 -6.49
N ASN A 40 26.75 11.83 -6.77
CA ASN A 40 27.09 12.39 -8.07
C ASN A 40 28.54 12.10 -8.48
N SER A 41 29.48 12.24 -7.54
CA SER A 41 30.89 11.88 -7.78
C SER A 41 31.07 10.38 -8.03
N THR A 42 30.27 9.51 -7.39
CA THR A 42 30.33 8.06 -7.54
C THR A 42 29.80 7.62 -8.91
N VAL A 43 28.76 8.30 -9.41
CA VAL A 43 28.20 8.09 -10.76
C VAL A 43 28.84 9.00 -11.81
N ASN A 44 30.06 9.48 -11.60
CA ASN A 44 30.85 10.29 -12.55
C ASN A 44 30.14 11.53 -13.11
N GLY A 45 29.33 12.23 -12.30
CA GLY A 45 28.63 13.43 -12.74
C GLY A 45 27.26 13.19 -13.38
N ARG A 46 26.78 11.94 -13.42
CA ARG A 46 25.54 11.53 -14.08
C ARG A 46 24.28 11.64 -13.20
N LEU A 47 24.38 12.26 -12.02
CA LEU A 47 23.21 12.59 -11.21
C LEU A 47 22.69 13.97 -11.61
N TYR A 48 21.42 14.03 -12.00
CA TYR A 48 20.76 15.24 -12.48
C TYR A 48 19.51 15.55 -11.68
N ALA A 49 19.18 16.84 -11.57
CA ALA A 49 17.84 17.27 -11.15
C ALA A 49 16.89 17.14 -12.35
N ALA A 50 15.67 16.67 -12.08
CA ALA A 50 14.64 16.51 -13.08
C ALA A 50 13.59 17.62 -13.00
N ALA A 51 13.08 18.00 -14.17
CA ALA A 51 11.97 18.93 -14.32
C ALA A 51 10.92 18.30 -15.24
N PRO A 52 9.62 18.58 -15.03
CA PRO A 52 8.58 18.21 -15.99
C PRO A 52 8.88 18.78 -17.38
N ILE A 53 8.55 18.02 -18.45
CA ILE A 53 8.84 18.43 -19.83
C ILE A 53 8.25 19.80 -20.19
N SER A 54 7.07 20.14 -19.67
CA SER A 54 6.41 21.40 -19.99
C SER A 54 6.92 22.60 -19.19
N ARG A 55 7.87 22.41 -18.26
CA ARG A 55 8.38 23.48 -17.38
C ARG A 55 8.74 24.78 -18.13
N PRO A 56 9.39 24.76 -19.30
CA PRO A 56 9.75 25.98 -20.01
C PRO A 56 8.54 26.86 -20.40
N CYS A 57 7.34 26.28 -20.52
CA CYS A 57 6.14 27.02 -20.89
C CYS A 57 5.53 27.82 -19.74
N PHE A 58 5.73 27.41 -18.49
CA PHE A 58 5.03 27.99 -17.36
C PHE A 58 5.79 29.22 -16.80
N PRO A 59 5.13 30.40 -16.68
CA PRO A 59 5.72 31.56 -16.02
C PRO A 59 5.92 31.38 -14.51
N ASN A 60 5.06 30.58 -13.86
CA ASN A 60 5.13 30.27 -12.45
C ASN A 60 5.51 28.79 -12.23
N ALA A 61 6.33 28.52 -11.22
CA ALA A 61 6.72 27.16 -10.84
C ALA A 61 6.65 26.96 -9.32
N GLY A 62 6.33 25.74 -8.91
CA GLY A 62 6.32 25.33 -7.51
C GLY A 62 7.72 25.33 -6.90
N SER A 63 7.80 25.35 -5.57
CA SER A 63 9.06 25.48 -4.82
C SER A 63 10.07 24.35 -5.05
N ASN A 64 9.62 23.19 -5.51
CA ASN A 64 10.45 22.00 -5.76
C ASN A 64 10.76 21.75 -7.24
N VAL A 65 10.29 22.62 -8.15
CA VAL A 65 10.47 22.43 -9.59
C VAL A 65 11.71 23.19 -10.06
N THR A 66 12.62 22.48 -10.74
CA THR A 66 13.82 23.07 -11.32
C THR A 66 13.57 23.63 -12.73
N GLY A 67 14.45 24.50 -13.23
CA GLY A 67 14.31 25.13 -14.56
C GLY A 67 13.57 26.47 -14.54
N ASN A 68 13.67 27.19 -15.65
CA ASN A 68 13.07 28.52 -15.86
C ASN A 68 12.09 28.49 -17.03
N THR A 69 11.28 29.54 -17.15
CA THR A 69 10.50 29.79 -18.36
C THR A 69 11.45 30.13 -19.51
N ASP A 70 11.26 29.49 -20.67
CA ASP A 70 12.02 29.73 -21.88
C ASP A 70 11.08 29.57 -23.09
N GLU A 71 10.89 30.66 -23.85
CA GLU A 71 9.95 30.69 -24.98
C GLU A 71 10.38 29.76 -26.12
N GLY A 72 11.70 29.62 -26.37
CA GLY A 72 12.21 28.78 -27.44
C GLY A 72 12.10 27.29 -27.11
N GLU A 73 12.44 26.91 -25.87
CA GLU A 73 12.23 25.53 -25.40
C GLU A 73 10.73 25.20 -25.30
N CYS A 74 9.89 26.15 -24.88
CA CYS A 74 8.45 25.95 -24.85
C CYS A 74 7.86 25.71 -26.25
N GLU A 75 8.28 26.49 -27.26
CA GLU A 75 7.83 26.28 -28.63
C GLU A 75 8.21 24.88 -29.13
N ALA A 76 9.43 24.42 -28.82
CA ALA A 76 9.87 23.07 -29.15
C ALA A 76 9.03 21.98 -28.43
N VAL A 77 8.74 22.17 -27.14
CA VAL A 77 7.87 21.27 -26.38
C VAL A 77 6.48 21.22 -26.98
N MET A 78 5.88 22.36 -27.33
CA MET A 78 4.54 22.41 -27.94
C MET A 78 4.48 21.69 -29.29
N GLN A 79 5.52 21.83 -30.12
CA GLN A 79 5.59 21.19 -31.44
C GLN A 79 5.70 19.66 -31.35
N HIS A 80 6.35 19.15 -30.29
CA HIS A 80 6.65 17.73 -30.11
C HIS A 80 5.98 17.12 -28.88
N TYR A 81 4.93 17.76 -28.35
CA TYR A 81 4.32 17.37 -27.07
C TYR A 81 3.78 15.94 -27.10
N MET A 82 3.16 15.54 -28.20
CA MET A 82 2.62 14.19 -28.42
C MET A 82 3.59 13.27 -29.19
N ASP A 83 4.84 13.68 -29.41
CA ASP A 83 5.80 12.89 -30.18
C ASP A 83 6.43 11.78 -29.31
N PRO A 84 6.21 10.50 -29.61
CA PRO A 84 6.66 9.39 -28.77
C PRO A 84 8.18 9.28 -28.67
N GLU A 85 8.94 9.72 -29.68
CA GLU A 85 10.40 9.67 -29.62
C GLU A 85 10.94 10.76 -28.68
N THR A 86 10.44 11.98 -28.81
CA THR A 86 10.77 13.13 -27.95
C THR A 86 10.47 12.83 -26.48
N ARG A 87 9.29 12.26 -26.19
CA ARG A 87 8.91 11.91 -24.82
C ARG A 87 9.80 10.81 -24.23
N SER A 88 10.12 9.77 -25.01
CA SER A 88 10.98 8.66 -24.56
C SER A 88 12.40 9.15 -24.23
N ASN A 89 12.91 10.07 -25.04
CA ASN A 89 14.25 10.65 -24.89
C ASN A 89 14.32 11.80 -23.88
N THR A 90 13.20 12.16 -23.25
CA THR A 90 13.14 13.22 -22.23
C THR A 90 12.78 12.63 -20.88
N PHE A 91 13.72 12.66 -19.92
CA PHE A 91 13.46 12.11 -18.58
C PHE A 91 12.21 12.69 -17.92
N GLY A 92 11.93 13.98 -18.09
CA GLY A 92 10.76 14.66 -17.53
C GLY A 92 9.41 14.33 -18.18
N ALA A 93 9.36 13.48 -19.20
CA ALA A 93 8.16 13.15 -19.97
C ALA A 93 7.80 11.67 -19.87
N PHE A 94 6.53 11.36 -19.73
CA PHE A 94 5.97 10.01 -19.77
C PHE A 94 5.01 9.91 -20.94
N MET A 95 4.80 8.71 -21.49
CA MET A 95 3.88 8.54 -22.61
C MET A 95 2.46 8.89 -22.21
N ASN A 96 2.11 8.48 -20.99
CA ASN A 96 0.83 8.75 -20.38
C ASN A 96 1.03 9.84 -19.32
N THR A 97 0.43 11.01 -19.54
CA THR A 97 0.77 12.23 -18.80
C THR A 97 0.15 12.29 -17.41
N GLU A 98 -0.77 11.39 -17.08
CA GLU A 98 -1.19 11.16 -15.70
C GLU A 98 -0.01 10.77 -14.82
N TRP A 99 1.00 10.06 -15.33
CA TRP A 99 2.21 9.72 -14.55
C TRP A 99 3.22 10.86 -14.43
N GLU A 100 2.97 12.00 -15.07
CA GLU A 100 3.64 13.28 -14.74
C GLU A 100 2.92 14.01 -13.61
N THR A 101 1.67 13.62 -13.33
CA THR A 101 0.78 14.28 -12.37
C THR A 101 0.80 13.53 -11.04
N CYS A 102 0.76 14.24 -9.92
CA CYS A 102 0.52 13.59 -8.63
C CYS A 102 -0.96 13.17 -8.55
N GLN A 103 -1.24 11.87 -8.60
CA GLN A 103 -2.62 11.36 -8.62
C GLN A 103 -3.40 11.70 -7.33
N ALA A 104 -2.70 11.93 -6.21
CA ALA A 104 -3.33 12.27 -4.93
C ALA A 104 -3.76 13.74 -4.85
N THR A 105 -2.94 14.67 -5.37
CA THR A 105 -3.14 16.12 -5.22
C THR A 105 -3.56 16.81 -6.52
N SER A 106 -3.49 16.12 -7.66
CA SER A 106 -3.59 16.69 -9.01
C SER A 106 -2.53 17.74 -9.33
N GLU A 107 -1.45 17.84 -8.54
CA GLU A 107 -0.30 18.67 -8.88
C GLU A 107 0.29 18.22 -10.21
N GLN A 108 0.35 19.15 -11.18
CA GLN A 108 0.70 18.86 -12.55
C GLN A 108 1.49 19.98 -13.22
N CYS A 109 2.08 19.67 -14.37
CA CYS A 109 2.73 20.61 -15.27
C CYS A 109 2.44 20.19 -16.73
N LEU A 110 1.17 20.01 -17.04
CA LEU A 110 0.70 19.50 -18.33
C LEU A 110 0.31 20.64 -19.27
N LEU A 111 0.50 20.41 -20.57
CA LEU A 111 -0.15 21.19 -21.62
C LEU A 111 -1.45 20.50 -22.06
N ASP A 112 -2.31 21.28 -22.73
CA ASP A 112 -3.49 20.76 -23.42
C ASP A 112 -3.05 19.93 -24.63
N PHE A 113 -3.24 18.61 -24.59
CA PHE A 113 -2.79 17.75 -25.69
C PHE A 113 -3.56 18.00 -27.00
N THR A 114 -4.79 18.55 -26.94
CA THR A 114 -5.57 18.89 -28.13
C THR A 114 -5.10 20.18 -28.79
N ASN A 115 -4.49 21.06 -28.01
CA ASN A 115 -3.88 22.30 -28.45
C ASN A 115 -2.75 22.72 -27.48
N PRO A 116 -1.52 22.23 -27.65
CA PRO A 116 -0.43 22.51 -26.70
C PRO A 116 -0.11 24.01 -26.54
N ALA A 117 -0.51 24.84 -27.51
CA ALA A 117 -0.38 26.29 -27.46
C ALA A 117 -1.50 27.00 -26.66
N ASN A 118 -2.45 26.26 -26.07
CA ASN A 118 -3.55 26.81 -25.29
C ASN A 118 -3.02 27.51 -24.01
N PRO A 119 -3.10 28.85 -23.92
CA PRO A 119 -2.54 29.58 -22.78
C PRO A 119 -3.26 29.25 -21.47
N ALA A 120 -4.50 28.75 -21.51
CA ALA A 120 -5.24 28.35 -20.31
C ALA A 120 -4.60 27.16 -19.57
N ALA A 121 -3.69 26.42 -20.20
CA ALA A 121 -2.99 25.30 -19.57
C ALA A 121 -1.75 25.72 -18.76
N PHE A 122 -1.13 26.87 -19.06
CA PHE A 122 0.17 27.23 -18.49
C PHE A 122 0.36 28.71 -18.12
N SER A 123 -0.55 29.60 -18.54
CA SER A 123 -0.49 31.02 -18.18
C SER A 123 -1.04 31.26 -16.76
N PRO A 124 -0.63 32.33 -16.07
CA PRO A 124 -1.14 32.65 -14.73
C PRO A 124 -2.68 32.65 -14.68
N PRO A 125 -3.30 32.04 -13.65
CA PRO A 125 -2.73 31.67 -12.36
C PRO A 125 -2.03 30.31 -12.29
N GLU A 126 -1.96 29.55 -13.40
CA GLU A 126 -1.39 28.20 -13.39
C GLU A 126 0.08 28.18 -12.95
N VAL A 127 0.44 27.13 -12.22
CA VAL A 127 1.77 26.91 -11.66
C VAL A 127 2.24 25.52 -12.04
N CYS A 128 3.41 25.41 -12.66
CA CYS A 128 4.04 24.12 -12.93
C CYS A 128 4.43 23.46 -11.60
N ALA A 129 3.81 22.35 -11.26
CA ALA A 129 4.20 21.51 -10.13
C ALA A 129 5.01 20.28 -10.57
N GLN A 130 5.76 19.67 -9.65
CA GLN A 130 6.62 18.52 -9.96
C GLN A 130 5.79 17.26 -10.28
N GLY A 131 4.63 17.11 -9.63
CA GLY A 131 3.77 15.96 -9.78
C GLY A 131 4.46 14.65 -9.41
N SER A 132 4.34 13.64 -10.26
CA SER A 132 4.97 12.32 -10.07
C SER A 132 6.31 12.17 -10.80
N VAL A 133 6.81 13.24 -11.43
CA VAL A 133 8.13 13.23 -12.05
C VAL A 133 9.20 13.16 -10.94
N PRO A 134 10.08 12.14 -10.93
CA PRO A 134 11.12 12.03 -9.90
C PRO A 134 11.96 13.31 -9.82
N ARG A 135 12.43 13.67 -8.63
CA ARG A 135 13.15 14.94 -8.42
C ARG A 135 14.60 14.87 -8.88
N TYR A 136 15.20 13.69 -8.75
CA TYR A 136 16.55 13.41 -9.24
C TYR A 136 16.53 12.14 -10.08
N TYR A 137 17.46 12.06 -11.02
CA TYR A 137 17.70 10.84 -11.77
C TYR A 137 19.19 10.62 -12.01
N ILE A 138 19.56 9.36 -12.17
CA ILE A 138 20.87 8.94 -12.67
C ILE A 138 20.68 8.50 -14.11
N ASP A 139 21.42 9.12 -15.04
CA ASP A 139 21.57 8.59 -16.40
C ASP A 139 22.51 7.38 -16.34
N VAL A 140 21.93 6.19 -16.35
CA VAL A 140 22.64 4.93 -16.13
C VAL A 140 23.32 4.53 -17.43
N SER A 141 24.64 4.43 -17.37
CA SER A 141 25.49 4.02 -18.50
C SER A 141 26.23 2.71 -18.26
N GLU A 142 26.38 2.31 -16.98
CA GLU A 142 27.12 1.11 -16.58
C GLU A 142 26.53 0.47 -15.31
N PRO A 143 26.77 -0.83 -15.05
CA PRO A 143 26.25 -1.51 -13.86
C PRO A 143 26.63 -0.82 -12.53
N ALA A 144 27.79 -0.15 -12.49
CA ALA A 144 28.26 0.56 -11.31
C ALA A 144 27.35 1.73 -10.90
N ASP A 145 26.66 2.37 -11.85
CA ASP A 145 25.70 3.43 -11.57
C ASP A 145 24.52 2.90 -10.75
N VAL A 146 23.98 1.74 -11.16
CA VAL A 146 22.89 1.07 -10.45
C VAL A 146 23.34 0.60 -9.08
N GLN A 147 24.53 0.00 -8.99
CA GLN A 147 25.10 -0.42 -7.71
C GLN A 147 25.24 0.74 -6.73
N ALA A 148 25.69 1.91 -7.22
CA ALA A 148 25.78 3.13 -6.44
C ALA A 148 24.40 3.62 -5.98
N ALA A 149 23.39 3.56 -6.84
CA ALA A 149 22.02 3.92 -6.50
C ALA A 149 21.42 3.00 -5.43
N PHE A 150 21.58 1.68 -5.55
CA PHE A 150 21.12 0.72 -4.53
C PHE A 150 21.86 0.89 -3.21
N ALA A 151 23.18 1.12 -3.25
CA ALA A 151 23.95 1.42 -2.04
C ALA A 151 23.47 2.72 -1.38
N PHE A 152 23.19 3.75 -2.19
CA PHE A 152 22.67 5.02 -1.72
C PHE A 152 21.29 4.83 -1.08
N ALA A 153 20.32 4.26 -1.80
CA ALA A 153 18.97 3.98 -1.30
C ALA A 153 19.00 3.12 -0.02
N ARG A 154 19.87 2.11 0.05
CA ARG A 154 20.05 1.32 1.28
C ARG A 154 20.60 2.15 2.44
N SER A 155 21.50 3.09 2.16
CA SER A 155 22.13 3.90 3.22
C SER A 155 21.28 5.07 3.69
N THR A 156 20.46 5.64 2.80
CA THR A 156 19.68 6.85 3.04
C THR A 156 18.21 6.56 3.26
N GLY A 157 17.71 5.45 2.73
CA GLY A 157 16.29 5.14 2.66
C GLY A 157 15.55 5.84 1.53
N VAL A 158 16.23 6.55 0.63
CA VAL A 158 15.55 7.19 -0.50
C VAL A 158 14.84 6.14 -1.38
N PRO A 159 13.54 6.32 -1.67
CA PRO A 159 12.79 5.42 -2.54
C PRO A 159 13.28 5.53 -3.99
N LEU A 160 13.31 4.40 -4.70
CA LEU A 160 13.78 4.31 -6.07
C LEU A 160 12.63 4.11 -7.05
N THR A 161 12.75 4.72 -8.22
CA THR A 161 11.98 4.37 -9.42
C THR A 161 12.93 3.93 -10.51
N ILE A 162 12.47 3.06 -11.41
CA ILE A 162 13.24 2.66 -12.58
C ILE A 162 12.47 3.11 -13.81
N LYS A 163 13.08 3.97 -14.61
CA LYS A 163 12.51 4.46 -15.85
C LYS A 163 13.36 4.02 -17.03
N ASN A 164 12.69 3.54 -18.07
CA ASN A 164 13.29 3.30 -19.37
C ASN A 164 12.71 4.30 -20.38
N SER A 165 11.67 3.93 -21.13
CA SER A 165 11.00 4.81 -22.10
C SER A 165 9.82 5.64 -21.53
N GLY A 166 9.37 5.37 -20.30
CA GLY A 166 8.20 6.06 -19.71
C GLY A 166 6.84 5.61 -20.25
N HIS A 167 6.76 4.42 -20.88
CA HIS A 167 5.53 3.81 -21.44
C HIS A 167 4.58 3.19 -20.41
N ASP A 168 4.97 3.15 -19.13
CA ASP A 168 4.22 2.39 -18.12
C ASP A 168 2.78 2.94 -17.96
N TYR A 169 1.78 2.06 -18.10
CA TYR A 169 0.36 2.43 -17.97
C TYR A 169 -0.15 2.42 -16.53
N SER A 170 0.67 1.96 -15.56
CA SER A 170 0.29 1.83 -14.15
C SER A 170 1.17 2.67 -13.21
N GLY A 171 1.95 3.60 -13.75
CA GLY A 171 2.77 4.54 -12.98
C GLY A 171 4.02 3.96 -12.33
N ARG A 172 4.38 2.69 -12.57
CA ARG A 172 5.50 1.95 -11.94
C ARG A 172 6.89 2.52 -12.24
N SER A 173 6.99 3.38 -13.26
CA SER A 173 8.23 4.09 -13.63
C SER A 173 8.27 5.55 -13.17
N SER A 174 7.25 5.99 -12.43
CA SER A 174 7.08 7.34 -11.89
C SER A 174 6.95 7.30 -10.38
N GLY A 175 7.15 8.43 -9.71
CA GLY A 175 6.98 8.51 -8.27
C GLY A 175 7.42 9.85 -7.72
N ALA A 176 6.51 10.52 -7.03
CA ALA A 176 6.82 11.74 -6.29
C ALA A 176 7.91 11.48 -5.24
N ASP A 177 8.84 12.42 -5.11
CA ASP A 177 9.94 12.36 -4.15
C ASP A 177 10.83 11.09 -4.22
N THR A 178 11.07 10.58 -5.43
CA THR A 178 11.98 9.44 -5.68
C THR A 178 13.28 9.84 -6.36
N LEU A 179 14.31 8.99 -6.22
CA LEU A 179 15.49 8.98 -7.10
C LEU A 179 15.26 7.96 -8.21
N SER A 180 15.31 8.39 -9.47
CA SER A 180 15.07 7.51 -10.61
C SER A 180 16.35 6.99 -11.25
N LEU A 181 16.33 5.75 -11.70
CA LEU A 181 17.35 5.17 -12.57
C LEU A 181 16.85 5.22 -14.01
N TRP A 182 17.46 6.06 -14.85
CA TRP A 182 17.10 6.18 -16.27
C TRP A 182 18.08 5.38 -17.13
N ILE A 183 17.58 4.36 -17.83
CA ILE A 183 18.44 3.39 -18.50
C ILE A 183 18.59 3.71 -19.99
N THR A 184 19.83 3.96 -20.45
CA THR A 184 20.15 4.24 -21.86
C THR A 184 20.99 3.12 -22.51
N TYR A 185 21.27 3.22 -23.81
CA TYR A 185 21.83 2.13 -24.65
C TYR A 185 23.26 1.71 -24.26
N VAL A 186 23.49 0.39 -24.11
CA VAL A 186 24.82 -0.21 -23.91
C VAL A 186 25.23 -1.03 -25.16
N PRO A 187 26.37 -0.70 -25.81
CA PRO A 187 26.73 -1.24 -27.13
C PRO A 187 27.72 -2.42 -27.06
N SER A 188 27.46 -3.51 -26.33
CA SER A 188 28.21 -4.76 -26.54
C SER A 188 27.74 -5.91 -25.66
N PHE A 189 27.48 -7.08 -26.26
CA PHE A 189 27.31 -8.33 -25.52
C PHE A 189 27.63 -9.56 -26.36
N VAL A 190 28.08 -10.63 -25.70
CA VAL A 190 28.17 -11.99 -26.23
C VAL A 190 27.50 -12.95 -25.23
N PRO A 191 26.63 -13.89 -25.64
CA PRO A 191 25.96 -14.83 -24.72
C PRO A 191 26.98 -15.68 -23.95
N GLU A 192 26.72 -15.93 -22.66
CA GLU A 192 27.66 -16.61 -21.75
C GLU A 192 27.05 -17.92 -21.22
N GLY A 193 27.73 -19.05 -21.45
CA GLY A 193 27.59 -20.24 -20.60
C GLY A 193 26.45 -21.22 -20.88
N CYS A 194 26.17 -21.59 -22.14
CA CYS A 194 25.42 -22.82 -22.45
C CYS A 194 26.21 -23.74 -23.41
N ASP A 195 25.82 -25.02 -23.46
CA ASP A 195 26.43 -26.04 -24.32
C ASP A 195 26.39 -25.67 -25.81
N ALA A 196 27.45 -25.96 -26.57
CA ALA A 196 27.61 -25.60 -27.98
C ALA A 196 26.57 -26.28 -28.90
N SER A 197 25.81 -27.24 -28.36
CA SER A 197 24.69 -27.92 -29.02
C SER A 197 23.39 -27.09 -29.07
N LYS A 198 23.30 -25.97 -28.35
CA LYS A 198 22.13 -25.07 -28.27
C LYS A 198 22.33 -23.72 -28.98
N THR A 199 23.02 -23.69 -30.12
CA THR A 199 23.23 -22.45 -30.89
C THR A 199 21.95 -22.00 -31.60
N ALA A 200 21.57 -20.74 -31.40
CA ALA A 200 20.45 -20.09 -32.09
C ALA A 200 20.92 -18.80 -32.78
N ALA A 201 20.28 -18.42 -33.89
CA ALA A 201 20.40 -17.05 -34.40
C ALA A 201 19.76 -16.11 -33.36
N ALA A 202 20.49 -15.08 -32.93
CA ALA A 202 20.08 -14.20 -31.85
C ALA A 202 20.61 -12.78 -32.06
N VAL A 203 19.93 -11.82 -31.45
CA VAL A 203 20.35 -10.41 -31.37
C VAL A 203 20.45 -10.03 -29.91
N THR A 204 21.50 -9.31 -29.55
CA THR A 204 21.63 -8.71 -28.23
C THR A 204 21.61 -7.20 -28.32
N PHE A 205 20.94 -6.58 -27.37
CA PHE A 205 20.75 -5.16 -27.26
C PHE A 205 20.78 -4.71 -25.79
N GLY A 206 21.23 -3.48 -25.58
CA GLY A 206 21.19 -2.82 -24.27
C GLY A 206 19.76 -2.47 -23.86
N ALA A 207 19.55 -2.19 -22.58
CA ALA A 207 18.22 -2.04 -22.02
C ALA A 207 17.43 -0.83 -22.55
N GLY A 208 18.11 0.24 -22.95
CA GLY A 208 17.50 1.42 -23.57
C GLY A 208 17.18 1.31 -25.06
N VAL A 209 17.44 0.17 -25.74
CA VAL A 209 17.12 0.03 -27.17
C VAL A 209 15.61 -0.02 -27.37
N THR A 210 15.10 0.80 -28.28
CA THR A 210 13.69 0.85 -28.65
C THR A 210 13.31 -0.20 -29.69
N GLN A 211 12.03 -0.55 -29.79
CA GLN A 211 11.54 -1.49 -30.79
C GLN A 211 11.83 -1.02 -32.22
N GLY A 212 11.66 0.28 -32.50
CA GLY A 212 11.93 0.85 -33.82
C GLY A 212 13.38 0.61 -34.28
N ALA A 213 14.34 0.81 -33.38
CA ALA A 213 15.75 0.54 -33.67
C ALA A 213 16.02 -0.96 -33.93
N LEU A 214 15.35 -1.86 -33.20
CA LEU A 214 15.44 -3.29 -33.44
C LEU A 214 14.81 -3.70 -34.78
N TYR A 215 13.70 -3.11 -35.17
CA TYR A 215 13.04 -3.40 -36.45
C TYR A 215 13.89 -2.97 -37.64
N ASP A 216 14.43 -1.75 -37.59
CA ASP A 216 15.30 -1.23 -38.65
C ASP A 216 16.58 -2.07 -38.76
N PHE A 217 17.16 -2.47 -37.63
CA PHE A 217 18.30 -3.39 -37.60
C PHE A 217 17.92 -4.76 -38.19
N ALA A 218 16.78 -5.33 -37.80
CA ALA A 218 16.36 -6.64 -38.26
C ALA A 218 16.17 -6.67 -39.78
N ASP A 219 15.47 -5.68 -40.33
CA ASP A 219 15.20 -5.55 -41.77
C ASP A 219 16.52 -5.37 -42.56
N ALA A 220 17.42 -4.50 -42.10
CA ALA A 220 18.75 -4.30 -42.72
C ALA A 220 19.61 -5.58 -42.75
N HIS A 221 19.36 -6.51 -41.83
CA HIS A 221 20.08 -7.78 -41.71
C HIS A 221 19.32 -8.99 -42.26
N ASN A 222 18.19 -8.80 -42.97
CA ASN A 222 17.32 -9.86 -43.51
C ASN A 222 16.86 -10.87 -42.44
N ILE A 223 16.65 -10.39 -41.22
CA ILE A 223 16.11 -11.16 -40.11
C ILE A 223 14.81 -10.52 -39.65
N THR A 224 14.08 -11.21 -38.78
CA THR A 224 12.88 -10.67 -38.15
C THR A 224 13.00 -10.77 -36.64
N LEU A 225 12.77 -9.63 -35.98
CA LEU A 225 12.65 -9.51 -34.53
C LEU A 225 11.20 -9.11 -34.22
N PRO A 226 10.37 -10.05 -33.75
CA PRO A 226 9.05 -9.72 -33.21
C PRO A 226 9.20 -8.78 -32.00
N GLY A 227 8.45 -7.69 -31.97
CA GLY A 227 8.47 -6.69 -30.89
C GLY A 227 7.08 -6.12 -30.59
N GLY A 228 7.01 -4.97 -29.92
CA GLY A 228 5.76 -4.28 -29.57
C GLY A 228 5.22 -3.38 -30.68
N GLY A 229 3.96 -2.96 -30.55
CA GLY A 229 3.26 -2.15 -31.56
C GLY A 229 3.75 -0.71 -31.68
N GLU A 230 4.48 -0.24 -30.68
CA GLU A 230 4.95 1.14 -30.59
C GLU A 230 6.48 1.20 -30.75
N ARG A 231 6.95 2.03 -31.69
CA ARG A 231 8.39 2.13 -32.02
C ARG A 231 9.25 2.61 -30.84
N SER A 232 8.71 3.42 -29.94
CA SER A 232 9.43 4.02 -28.82
C SER A 232 9.48 3.17 -27.55
N VAL A 233 8.77 2.03 -27.51
CA VAL A 233 8.83 1.09 -26.39
C VAL A 233 10.26 0.55 -26.27
N ALA A 234 10.81 0.56 -25.05
CA ALA A 234 12.13 0.00 -24.80
C ALA A 234 12.08 -1.52 -24.67
N ALA A 235 12.81 -2.21 -25.54
CA ALA A 235 12.64 -3.62 -25.80
C ALA A 235 13.06 -4.53 -24.63
N ALA A 236 13.99 -4.13 -23.76
CA ALA A 236 14.41 -4.94 -22.60
C ALA A 236 13.75 -4.52 -21.27
N GLY A 237 12.93 -3.46 -21.29
CA GLY A 237 12.29 -2.89 -20.10
C GLY A 237 11.10 -3.73 -19.60
N GLY A 238 10.07 -3.05 -19.09
CA GLY A 238 8.81 -3.70 -18.68
C GLY A 238 8.16 -4.54 -19.78
N TYR A 239 8.45 -4.23 -21.06
CA TYR A 239 8.10 -5.06 -22.20
C TYR A 239 8.63 -6.50 -22.04
N LEU A 240 9.95 -6.72 -22.11
CA LEU A 240 10.51 -8.08 -21.99
C LEU A 240 10.16 -8.77 -20.68
N GLN A 241 10.06 -8.00 -19.59
CA GLN A 241 9.95 -8.54 -18.24
C GLN A 241 8.54 -9.00 -17.84
N VAL A 242 7.54 -8.74 -18.69
CA VAL A 242 6.11 -8.97 -18.40
C VAL A 242 5.32 -9.51 -19.60
N SER A 243 5.76 -9.24 -20.83
CA SER A 243 4.95 -9.40 -22.06
C SER A 243 4.45 -10.84 -22.29
N PRO A 244 3.15 -10.98 -22.62
CA PRO A 244 2.66 -10.67 -23.97
C PRO A 244 1.88 -9.35 -24.07
N ASP A 245 2.49 -8.37 -24.73
CA ASP A 245 1.87 -7.15 -25.24
C ASP A 245 0.74 -7.54 -26.22
N PRO A 246 -0.42 -6.90 -26.21
CA PRO A 246 -1.44 -7.16 -27.20
C PRO A 246 -0.98 -6.97 -28.66
N TRP A 247 -0.12 -5.97 -28.92
CA TRP A 247 0.54 -5.85 -30.21
C TRP A 247 1.52 -6.98 -30.45
N GLN A 248 2.00 -7.63 -29.39
CA GLN A 248 2.67 -8.90 -29.50
C GLN A 248 1.71 -10.04 -29.88
N GLU A 249 0.43 -10.07 -29.50
CA GLU A 249 -0.55 -11.05 -30.01
C GLU A 249 -0.95 -10.82 -31.46
N ILE A 250 -0.97 -9.55 -31.90
CA ILE A 250 -0.94 -9.20 -33.32
C ILE A 250 0.33 -9.79 -33.90
N ILE A 251 1.51 -9.30 -33.55
CA ILE A 251 2.81 -9.65 -34.13
C ILE A 251 3.14 -11.16 -33.97
N TYR A 252 2.54 -11.88 -33.02
CA TYR A 252 2.73 -13.30 -32.71
C TYR A 252 1.68 -14.14 -33.39
N GLY A 253 0.39 -13.80 -33.36
CA GLY A 253 -0.56 -14.32 -34.33
C GLY A 253 -0.11 -14.12 -35.78
N ILE A 254 0.73 -13.10 -36.02
CA ILE A 254 1.29 -12.67 -37.30
C ILE A 254 2.64 -13.29 -37.70
N LEU A 255 3.54 -13.65 -36.76
CA LEU A 255 4.85 -14.25 -37.05
C LEU A 255 5.10 -15.58 -36.36
N MET A 256 4.35 -15.90 -35.31
CA MET A 256 4.50 -17.17 -34.61
C MET A 256 4.03 -18.34 -35.40
N THR A 257 3.16 -18.19 -36.38
CA THR A 257 2.77 -19.38 -37.11
C THR A 257 3.97 -19.93 -37.92
N ALA A 258 4.78 -19.06 -38.55
CA ALA A 258 6.00 -19.44 -39.27
C ALA A 258 7.16 -19.83 -38.34
N ALA A 259 7.29 -19.16 -37.20
CA ALA A 259 8.32 -19.49 -36.21
C ALA A 259 7.97 -20.71 -35.34
N ALA A 260 6.69 -21.02 -35.09
CA ALA A 260 6.24 -22.10 -34.19
C ALA A 260 6.43 -23.49 -34.78
N VAL A 261 6.39 -23.64 -36.11
CA VAL A 261 6.77 -24.91 -36.76
C VAL A 261 8.29 -25.16 -36.67
N VAL A 262 9.10 -24.10 -36.47
CA VAL A 262 10.57 -24.22 -36.41
C VAL A 262 11.14 -24.12 -34.99
N LEU A 263 10.53 -23.37 -34.04
CA LEU A 263 11.24 -22.89 -32.82
C LEU A 263 10.46 -22.81 -31.48
N ARG A 264 9.12 -22.94 -31.41
CA ARG A 264 8.31 -23.07 -30.16
C ARG A 264 8.53 -22.05 -28.99
N GLU A 265 8.55 -20.73 -29.17
CA GLU A 265 8.89 -19.79 -28.07
C GLU A 265 8.21 -18.38 -28.20
N GLU A 266 7.62 -17.78 -27.13
CA GLU A 266 7.14 -16.36 -26.95
C GLU A 266 8.25 -15.28 -26.72
N ALA A 267 8.02 -13.98 -26.47
CA ALA A 267 9.15 -13.01 -26.33
C ALA A 267 9.92 -13.20 -25.05
N ILE A 268 9.17 -13.40 -23.98
CA ILE A 268 9.70 -13.96 -22.75
C ILE A 268 10.42 -15.28 -23.08
N ASP A 269 9.85 -16.18 -23.88
CA ASP A 269 10.52 -17.46 -24.22
C ASP A 269 11.68 -17.38 -25.20
N ARG A 270 11.78 -16.28 -25.93
CA ARG A 270 12.85 -15.98 -26.88
C ARG A 270 13.97 -15.22 -26.20
N ALA A 271 13.73 -14.66 -25.01
CA ALA A 271 14.80 -14.18 -24.17
C ALA A 271 15.72 -15.38 -23.93
N LEU A 272 16.92 -15.33 -24.47
CA LEU A 272 17.92 -16.38 -24.28
C LEU A 272 18.79 -16.09 -23.06
N GLN A 273 18.97 -14.80 -22.75
CA GLN A 273 19.80 -14.34 -21.65
C GLN A 273 19.46 -12.89 -21.29
N VAL A 274 19.46 -12.58 -19.99
CA VAL A 274 19.31 -11.23 -19.44
C VAL A 274 20.47 -10.95 -18.50
N LYS A 275 21.10 -9.77 -18.61
CA LYS A 275 22.05 -9.28 -17.60
C LYS A 275 21.40 -8.21 -16.76
N VAL A 276 21.45 -8.39 -15.45
CA VAL A 276 20.67 -7.62 -14.48
C VAL A 276 21.53 -7.26 -13.27
N VAL A 277 21.42 -6.04 -12.77
CA VAL A 277 21.93 -5.68 -11.44
C VAL A 277 20.80 -5.91 -10.44
N VAL A 278 20.96 -6.88 -9.55
CA VAL A 278 19.97 -7.18 -8.51
C VAL A 278 20.15 -6.24 -7.30
N PRO A 279 19.12 -6.02 -6.46
CA PRO A 279 19.22 -5.11 -5.30
C PRO A 279 20.31 -5.46 -4.28
N THR A 280 20.72 -6.72 -4.19
CA THR A 280 21.90 -7.14 -3.40
C THR A 280 23.22 -6.57 -3.94
N GLY A 281 23.23 -6.08 -5.18
CA GLY A 281 24.33 -5.34 -5.83
C GLY A 281 25.09 -6.15 -6.88
N GLU A 282 24.83 -7.45 -7.03
CA GLU A 282 25.50 -8.27 -8.03
C GLU A 282 25.00 -7.98 -9.45
N TYR A 283 25.93 -7.96 -10.40
CA TYR A 283 25.62 -7.96 -11.83
C TYR A 283 25.61 -9.41 -12.33
N LEU A 284 24.42 -9.95 -12.54
CA LEU A 284 24.19 -11.37 -12.81
C LEU A 284 23.78 -11.59 -14.26
N THR A 285 24.20 -12.74 -14.79
CA THR A 285 23.69 -13.30 -16.04
C THR A 285 22.63 -14.34 -15.73
N ALA A 286 21.39 -14.10 -16.16
CA ALA A 286 20.26 -15.01 -16.02
C ALA A 286 19.92 -15.65 -17.37
N ASN A 287 19.99 -16.98 -17.46
CA ASN A 287 19.62 -17.75 -18.65
C ASN A 287 19.20 -19.19 -18.26
N ALA A 288 18.96 -20.06 -19.24
CA ALA A 288 18.55 -21.44 -19.01
C ALA A 288 19.61 -22.33 -18.31
N CYS A 289 20.85 -21.85 -18.17
CA CYS A 289 21.98 -22.60 -17.63
C CYS A 289 22.48 -22.05 -16.27
N GLN A 290 22.21 -20.78 -15.94
CA GLN A 290 22.64 -20.12 -14.69
C GLN A 290 21.62 -19.08 -14.22
N ASN A 291 21.47 -18.93 -12.90
CA ASN A 291 20.47 -18.06 -12.27
C ASN A 291 19.06 -18.28 -12.87
N THR A 292 18.69 -19.56 -13.06
CA THR A 292 17.48 -19.98 -13.78
C THR A 292 16.18 -19.56 -13.09
N ASP A 293 16.23 -19.37 -11.78
CA ASP A 293 15.13 -18.81 -10.99
C ASP A 293 14.91 -17.33 -11.29
N LEU A 294 15.99 -16.54 -11.33
CA LEU A 294 15.96 -15.13 -11.73
C LEU A 294 15.52 -14.99 -13.19
N PHE A 295 15.98 -15.90 -14.05
CA PHE A 295 15.59 -15.92 -15.46
C PHE A 295 14.09 -16.19 -15.65
N PHE A 296 13.52 -17.11 -14.86
CA PHE A 296 12.08 -17.33 -14.79
C PHE A 296 11.33 -16.05 -14.37
N ALA A 297 11.78 -15.39 -13.29
CA ALA A 297 11.12 -14.18 -12.79
C ALA A 297 11.21 -12.98 -13.74
N LEU A 298 12.33 -12.81 -14.43
CA LEU A 298 12.53 -11.77 -15.44
C LEU A 298 11.76 -12.04 -16.75
N ARG A 299 11.06 -13.18 -16.85
CA ARG A 299 10.25 -13.59 -18.00
C ARG A 299 8.77 -13.66 -17.60
N GLY A 300 8.22 -12.55 -17.09
CA GLY A 300 6.80 -12.41 -16.77
C GLY A 300 6.48 -11.84 -15.39
N GLY A 301 7.47 -11.71 -14.50
CA GLY A 301 7.24 -11.42 -13.09
C GLY A 301 7.02 -9.95 -12.75
N GLY A 302 7.26 -9.02 -13.68
CA GLY A 302 7.11 -7.59 -13.43
C GLY A 302 8.41 -6.81 -13.62
N GLY A 303 8.39 -5.83 -14.52
CA GLY A 303 9.51 -4.91 -14.72
C GLY A 303 9.79 -4.07 -13.47
N GLY A 304 11.07 -3.81 -13.18
CA GLY A 304 11.48 -2.97 -12.06
C GLY A 304 11.37 -3.61 -10.68
N THR A 305 11.05 -4.91 -10.59
CA THR A 305 10.80 -5.62 -9.31
C THR A 305 11.99 -6.46 -8.84
N PHE A 306 12.67 -7.16 -9.75
CA PHE A 306 13.74 -8.13 -9.42
C PHE A 306 15.16 -7.57 -9.58
N GLY A 307 15.29 -6.40 -10.20
CA GLY A 307 16.56 -5.73 -10.47
C GLY A 307 16.47 -4.81 -11.69
N VAL A 308 17.59 -4.17 -12.02
CA VAL A 308 17.71 -3.30 -13.18
C VAL A 308 18.35 -4.08 -14.32
N VAL A 309 17.58 -4.34 -15.37
CA VAL A 309 18.08 -4.97 -16.60
C VAL A 309 19.01 -4.01 -17.32
N MET A 310 20.19 -4.49 -17.68
CA MET A 310 21.20 -3.75 -18.44
C MET A 310 21.24 -4.18 -19.90
N GLU A 311 21.08 -5.48 -20.16
CA GLU A 311 21.20 -6.08 -21.50
C GLU A 311 20.27 -7.29 -21.63
N ALA A 312 19.72 -7.51 -22.82
CA ALA A 312 18.89 -8.67 -23.12
C ALA A 312 19.23 -9.25 -24.50
N THR A 313 19.23 -10.57 -24.58
CA THR A 313 19.43 -11.31 -25.82
C THR A 313 18.15 -12.02 -26.19
N THR A 314 17.68 -11.79 -27.41
CA THR A 314 16.51 -12.47 -27.94
C THR A 314 16.85 -13.26 -29.19
N ARG A 315 16.12 -14.35 -29.42
CA ARG A 315 16.24 -15.14 -30.64
C ARG A 315 15.84 -14.30 -31.87
N ALA A 316 16.53 -14.49 -32.99
CA ALA A 316 16.23 -13.89 -34.30
C ALA A 316 15.61 -14.91 -35.26
N LEU A 317 14.69 -14.45 -36.11
CA LEU A 317 14.04 -15.28 -37.14
C LEU A 317 14.58 -14.96 -38.53
N PRO A 318 14.49 -15.91 -39.48
CA PRO A 318 14.60 -15.56 -40.90
C PRO A 318 13.45 -14.63 -41.30
N GLN A 319 13.74 -13.70 -42.20
CA GLN A 319 12.71 -12.86 -42.81
C GLN A 319 11.65 -13.71 -43.53
N THR A 320 10.38 -13.47 -43.21
CA THR A 320 9.24 -14.28 -43.69
C THR A 320 8.17 -13.39 -44.32
N PRO A 321 7.72 -13.68 -45.56
CA PRO A 321 6.58 -13.00 -46.17
C PRO A 321 5.26 -13.31 -45.46
N LEU A 322 4.36 -12.33 -45.38
CA LEU A 322 3.16 -12.37 -44.54
C LEU A 322 1.90 -12.13 -45.39
N PRO A 323 1.14 -13.18 -45.76
CA PRO A 323 -0.22 -13.01 -46.30
C PRO A 323 -1.13 -12.30 -45.32
N THR A 324 -1.58 -11.09 -45.65
CA THR A 324 -2.30 -10.18 -44.76
C THR A 324 -3.69 -9.90 -45.30
N VAL A 325 -4.70 -10.14 -44.48
CA VAL A 325 -6.09 -9.75 -44.70
C VAL A 325 -6.36 -8.45 -43.97
N LEU A 326 -6.96 -7.50 -44.67
CA LEU A 326 -7.58 -6.31 -44.11
C LEU A 326 -9.06 -6.31 -44.46
N VAL A 327 -9.90 -6.18 -43.44
CA VAL A 327 -11.31 -5.81 -43.57
C VAL A 327 -11.45 -4.42 -43.00
N GLN A 328 -11.86 -3.46 -43.82
CA GLN A 328 -12.19 -2.10 -43.35
C GLN A 328 -13.68 -2.02 -43.13
N LEU A 329 -14.10 -1.46 -42.00
CA LEU A 329 -15.49 -1.19 -41.67
C LEU A 329 -15.75 0.30 -41.82
N SER A 330 -16.89 0.66 -42.42
CA SER A 330 -17.38 2.05 -42.49
C SER A 330 -18.87 2.06 -42.18
N GLY A 331 -19.24 1.38 -41.09
CA GLY A 331 -20.59 0.86 -40.84
C GLY A 331 -21.21 1.29 -39.51
N THR A 332 -22.38 0.73 -39.21
CA THR A 332 -23.13 0.91 -37.96
C THR A 332 -22.70 -0.10 -36.88
N GLN A 333 -23.03 0.15 -35.61
CA GLN A 333 -22.86 -0.82 -34.51
C GLN A 333 -23.42 -2.23 -34.84
N SER A 334 -24.49 -2.32 -35.64
CA SER A 334 -25.04 -3.62 -36.06
C SER A 334 -24.07 -4.40 -36.95
N MET A 335 -23.37 -3.73 -37.89
CA MET A 335 -22.39 -4.37 -38.77
C MET A 335 -21.15 -4.82 -37.98
N GLU A 336 -20.78 -4.04 -36.96
CA GLU A 336 -19.72 -4.40 -36.02
C GLU A 336 -20.07 -5.65 -35.22
N ARG A 337 -21.28 -5.74 -34.65
CA ARG A 337 -21.75 -6.95 -33.97
C ARG A 337 -21.74 -8.16 -34.89
N GLU A 338 -22.18 -8.01 -36.14
CA GLU A 338 -22.14 -9.08 -37.15
C GLU A 338 -20.70 -9.52 -37.46
N LEU A 339 -19.75 -8.58 -37.59
CA LEU A 339 -18.34 -8.90 -37.77
C LEU A 339 -17.76 -9.63 -36.56
N LEU A 340 -18.01 -9.14 -35.35
CA LEU A 340 -17.53 -9.78 -34.12
C LEU A 340 -18.12 -11.18 -33.93
N ASP A 341 -19.39 -11.40 -34.29
CA ASP A 341 -20.01 -12.72 -34.26
C ASP A 341 -19.38 -13.69 -35.26
N PHE A 342 -19.12 -13.22 -36.48
CA PHE A 342 -18.38 -14.02 -37.47
C PHE A 342 -16.99 -14.39 -36.95
N LEU A 343 -16.27 -13.42 -36.38
CA LEU A 343 -14.91 -13.64 -35.87
C LEU A 343 -14.91 -14.54 -34.64
N ALA A 344 -15.83 -14.37 -33.70
CA ALA A 344 -15.99 -15.25 -32.54
C ALA A 344 -16.31 -16.68 -32.97
N THR A 345 -17.18 -16.86 -33.97
CA THR A 345 -17.55 -18.18 -34.51
C THR A 345 -16.35 -18.90 -35.14
N ASN A 346 -15.43 -18.15 -35.75
CA ASN A 346 -14.24 -18.71 -36.39
C ASN A 346 -12.98 -18.63 -35.50
N ALA A 347 -13.06 -18.07 -34.30
CA ALA A 347 -11.92 -17.72 -33.46
C ALA A 347 -11.02 -18.92 -33.13
N ILE A 348 -11.63 -20.07 -32.75
CA ILE A 348 -10.88 -21.31 -32.48
C ILE A 348 -10.16 -21.80 -33.74
N ASN A 349 -10.82 -21.77 -34.90
CA ASN A 349 -10.22 -22.21 -36.16
C ASN A 349 -9.06 -21.29 -36.56
N TYR A 350 -9.24 -19.98 -36.47
CA TYR A 350 -8.17 -19.01 -36.75
C TYR A 350 -6.99 -19.18 -35.80
N ALA A 351 -7.23 -19.35 -34.50
CA ALA A 351 -6.16 -19.65 -33.54
C ALA A 351 -5.42 -20.97 -33.84
N GLN A 352 -6.13 -22.01 -34.28
CA GLN A 352 -5.54 -23.32 -34.59
C GLN A 352 -4.82 -23.39 -35.95
N THR A 353 -5.22 -22.56 -36.91
CA THR A 353 -4.57 -22.43 -38.23
C THR A 353 -3.54 -21.30 -38.26
N GLY A 354 -3.49 -20.53 -37.17
CA GLY A 354 -2.58 -19.43 -36.87
C GLY A 354 -2.73 -18.23 -37.78
N TRP A 355 -3.99 -17.87 -38.00
CA TRP A 355 -4.38 -16.51 -38.34
C TRP A 355 -4.55 -15.72 -37.05
N GLY A 356 -3.84 -14.62 -36.90
CA GLY A 356 -4.04 -13.67 -35.81
C GLY A 356 -3.75 -12.24 -36.23
N GLY A 357 -4.04 -11.30 -35.34
CA GLY A 357 -3.96 -9.89 -35.64
C GLY A 357 -4.89 -9.03 -34.78
N VAL A 358 -5.22 -7.84 -35.27
CA VAL A 358 -6.01 -6.86 -34.52
C VAL A 358 -7.41 -6.83 -35.05
N ILE A 359 -8.36 -6.74 -34.14
CA ILE A 359 -9.70 -6.26 -34.41
C ILE A 359 -9.76 -4.91 -33.71
N ALA A 360 -10.02 -3.87 -34.49
CA ALA A 360 -10.29 -2.52 -34.01
C ALA A 360 -11.79 -2.29 -34.18
N PRO A 361 -12.59 -2.52 -33.12
CA PRO A 361 -14.03 -2.31 -33.17
C PRO A 361 -14.37 -0.90 -33.71
N GLY A 362 -15.44 -0.81 -34.51
CA GLY A 362 -15.79 0.37 -35.32
C GLY A 362 -14.93 0.62 -36.58
N THR A 363 -13.71 0.10 -36.66
CA THR A 363 -12.76 0.35 -37.77
C THR A 363 -12.57 -0.86 -38.68
N GLY A 364 -12.56 -2.08 -38.14
CA GLY A 364 -12.36 -3.31 -38.90
C GLY A 364 -11.32 -4.25 -38.27
N MET A 365 -10.57 -4.97 -39.10
CA MET A 365 -9.57 -5.93 -38.65
C MET A 365 -8.40 -6.06 -39.62
N VAL A 366 -7.23 -6.40 -39.08
CA VAL A 366 -6.03 -6.80 -39.84
C VAL A 366 -5.51 -8.11 -39.28
N PHE A 367 -5.63 -9.19 -40.04
CA PHE A 367 -5.05 -10.50 -39.69
C PHE A 367 -3.95 -10.86 -40.67
N THR A 368 -2.97 -11.63 -40.25
CA THR A 368 -2.01 -12.23 -41.17
C THR A 368 -1.72 -13.67 -40.77
N ASN A 369 -1.21 -14.46 -41.72
CA ASN A 369 -0.79 -15.82 -41.44
C ASN A 369 0.52 -16.13 -42.17
N PRO A 370 1.63 -16.23 -41.42
CA PRO A 370 2.96 -16.44 -41.98
C PRO A 370 3.24 -17.91 -42.38
N LEU A 371 2.36 -18.87 -42.03
CA LEU A 371 2.59 -20.30 -42.32
C LEU A 371 2.32 -20.70 -43.76
N ILE A 372 1.52 -19.91 -44.45
CA ILE A 372 0.86 -20.33 -45.67
C ILE A 372 1.25 -19.41 -46.80
N ASN A 373 1.12 -19.90 -48.03
CA ASN A 373 1.29 -19.05 -49.20
C ASN A 373 -0.04 -18.35 -49.58
N MET A 374 0.03 -17.40 -50.50
CA MET A 374 -1.14 -16.63 -50.95
C MET A 374 -2.29 -17.50 -51.50
N SER A 375 -2.00 -18.65 -52.12
CA SER A 375 -3.05 -19.53 -52.65
C SER A 375 -3.82 -20.24 -51.53
N GLN A 376 -3.13 -20.63 -50.47
CA GLN A 376 -3.74 -21.21 -49.27
C GLN A 376 -4.49 -20.13 -48.49
N ALA A 377 -3.89 -18.94 -48.33
CA ALA A 377 -4.53 -17.81 -47.66
C ALA A 377 -5.85 -17.41 -48.34
N ALA A 378 -5.88 -17.33 -49.67
CA ALA A 378 -7.10 -17.06 -50.42
C ALA A 378 -8.18 -18.14 -50.21
N ALA A 379 -7.79 -19.42 -50.12
CA ALA A 379 -8.73 -20.50 -49.89
C ALA A 379 -9.32 -20.47 -48.46
N GLU A 380 -8.49 -20.23 -47.45
CA GLU A 380 -8.90 -20.18 -46.04
C GLU A 380 -9.74 -18.93 -45.71
N MET A 381 -9.50 -17.82 -46.42
CA MET A 381 -10.19 -16.54 -46.19
C MET A 381 -11.38 -16.30 -47.12
N ALA A 382 -11.72 -17.24 -47.99
CA ALA A 382 -12.84 -17.12 -48.92
C ALA A 382 -14.19 -16.91 -48.22
N SER A 383 -14.40 -17.51 -47.02
CA SER A 383 -15.62 -17.32 -46.24
C SER A 383 -15.69 -15.90 -45.66
N LEU A 384 -14.57 -15.37 -45.16
CA LEU A 384 -14.47 -14.00 -44.64
C LEU A 384 -14.62 -12.97 -45.77
N GLU A 385 -14.01 -13.21 -46.93
CA GLU A 385 -14.19 -12.37 -48.13
C GLU A 385 -15.66 -12.31 -48.52
N ALA A 386 -16.31 -13.47 -48.69
CA ALA A 386 -17.72 -13.53 -49.07
C ALA A 386 -18.64 -12.88 -48.02
N PHE A 387 -18.34 -13.03 -46.73
CA PHE A 387 -19.05 -12.38 -45.65
C PHE A 387 -18.89 -10.84 -45.70
N ALA A 388 -17.65 -10.36 -45.77
CA ALA A 388 -17.33 -8.94 -45.83
C ALA A 388 -17.94 -8.25 -47.06
N THR A 389 -17.82 -8.85 -48.25
CA THR A 389 -18.29 -8.20 -49.49
C THR A 389 -19.79 -8.37 -49.72
N ASN A 390 -20.36 -9.54 -49.42
CA ASN A 390 -21.75 -9.83 -49.80
C ASN A 390 -22.76 -9.62 -48.67
N GLN A 391 -22.34 -9.75 -47.40
CA GLN A 391 -23.23 -9.55 -46.25
C GLN A 391 -23.02 -8.17 -45.62
N LEU A 392 -21.77 -7.83 -45.28
CA LEU A 392 -21.46 -6.52 -44.69
C LEU A 392 -21.32 -5.39 -45.72
N ASN A 393 -21.19 -5.70 -47.02
CA ASN A 393 -20.97 -4.71 -48.08
C ASN A 393 -19.78 -3.76 -47.78
N THR A 394 -18.67 -4.33 -47.31
CA THR A 394 -17.49 -3.60 -46.87
C THR A 394 -16.22 -4.04 -47.61
N THR A 395 -15.12 -3.31 -47.43
CA THR A 395 -13.86 -3.59 -48.13
C THR A 395 -13.15 -4.80 -47.53
N PHE A 396 -12.80 -5.76 -48.38
CA PHE A 396 -11.88 -6.85 -48.08
C PHE A 396 -10.64 -6.73 -48.98
N SER A 397 -9.46 -6.94 -48.43
CA SER A 397 -8.23 -7.06 -49.20
C SER A 397 -7.33 -8.15 -48.63
N LEU A 398 -6.72 -8.93 -49.52
CA LEU A 398 -5.71 -9.93 -49.21
C LEU A 398 -4.43 -9.56 -49.97
N THR A 399 -3.37 -9.21 -49.24
CA THR A 399 -2.09 -8.76 -49.79
C THR A 399 -0.93 -9.59 -49.23
N LEU A 400 0.25 -9.49 -49.86
CA LEU A 400 1.46 -10.12 -49.34
C LEU A 400 2.40 -9.04 -48.86
N GLN A 401 2.68 -9.02 -47.56
CA GLN A 401 3.68 -8.14 -46.98
C GLN A 401 5.07 -8.80 -47.04
N PRO A 402 6.08 -8.15 -47.65
CA PRO A 402 7.38 -8.78 -47.89
C PRO A 402 8.22 -8.95 -46.61
N THR A 403 8.08 -8.03 -45.65
CA THR A 403 8.80 -8.03 -44.37
C THR A 403 7.86 -7.61 -43.24
N PHE A 404 8.27 -7.92 -42.01
CA PHE A 404 7.58 -7.45 -40.82
C PHE A 404 7.52 -5.92 -40.72
N LEU A 405 8.62 -5.23 -41.08
CA LEU A 405 8.67 -3.77 -41.07
C LEU A 405 7.68 -3.15 -42.08
N SER A 406 7.49 -3.79 -43.25
CA SER A 406 6.47 -3.38 -44.23
C SER A 406 5.06 -3.44 -43.65
N LEU A 407 4.71 -4.59 -43.06
CA LEU A 407 3.42 -4.77 -42.37
C LEU A 407 3.24 -3.74 -41.24
N PHE A 408 4.27 -3.54 -40.42
CA PHE A 408 4.23 -2.60 -39.31
C PHE A 408 3.96 -1.18 -39.79
N ASN A 409 4.71 -0.70 -40.77
CA ASN A 409 4.57 0.66 -41.30
C ASN A 409 3.23 0.88 -42.01
N GLU A 410 2.71 -0.15 -42.69
CA GLU A 410 1.46 -0.04 -43.46
C GLU A 410 0.21 -0.15 -42.58
N PHE A 411 0.20 -1.04 -41.59
CA PHE A 411 -1.02 -1.39 -40.85
C PHE A 411 -0.98 -1.11 -39.35
N LEU A 412 0.18 -1.11 -38.71
CA LEU A 412 0.28 -1.00 -37.25
C LEU A 412 0.58 0.44 -36.83
N LEU A 413 1.61 1.05 -37.43
CA LEU A 413 2.03 2.42 -37.13
C LEU A 413 0.92 3.47 -37.33
N PRO A 414 0.09 3.42 -38.40
CA PRO A 414 -1.00 4.40 -38.58
C PRO A 414 -2.14 4.25 -37.56
N ASN A 415 -2.22 3.11 -36.89
CA ASN A 415 -3.29 2.77 -35.94
C ASN A 415 -2.77 2.68 -34.49
N GLY A 416 -1.57 3.22 -34.22
CA GLY A 416 -0.99 3.28 -32.88
C GLY A 416 -1.84 4.09 -31.90
N VAL A 417 -1.68 3.80 -30.62
CA VAL A 417 -2.41 4.51 -29.56
C VAL A 417 -1.74 5.87 -29.32
N PRO A 418 -2.49 6.98 -29.22
CA PRO A 418 -1.88 8.30 -29.03
C PRO A 418 -1.10 8.37 -27.70
N VAL A 419 -0.06 9.20 -27.66
CA VAL A 419 0.74 9.49 -26.45
C VAL A 419 0.75 10.99 -26.16
N GLY A 420 1.29 11.39 -25.01
CA GLY A 420 1.31 12.78 -24.56
C GLY A 420 -0.05 13.26 -24.04
N LEU A 421 -0.89 12.33 -23.59
CA LEU A 421 -2.20 12.58 -22.99
C LEU A 421 -2.44 11.65 -21.80
N PRO A 422 -3.37 12.01 -20.90
CA PRO A 422 -3.75 11.14 -19.80
C PRO A 422 -4.44 9.87 -20.31
N PHE A 423 -4.01 8.72 -19.79
CA PHE A 423 -4.39 7.41 -20.28
C PHE A 423 -4.77 6.46 -19.14
N LEU A 424 -5.79 5.62 -19.36
CA LEU A 424 -6.12 4.50 -18.49
C LEU A 424 -6.38 3.27 -19.35
N ALA A 425 -5.61 2.20 -19.12
CA ALA A 425 -5.87 0.89 -19.71
C ALA A 425 -6.62 -0.02 -18.73
N THR A 426 -7.54 -0.82 -19.27
CA THR A 426 -8.02 -2.04 -18.65
C THR A 426 -7.95 -3.19 -19.65
N SER A 427 -7.84 -4.42 -19.17
CA SER A 427 -7.80 -5.57 -20.05
C SER A 427 -8.40 -6.83 -19.45
N ARG A 428 -8.76 -7.77 -20.34
CA ARG A 428 -9.14 -9.13 -19.97
C ARG A 428 -8.70 -10.15 -21.03
N LEU A 429 -8.20 -11.27 -20.56
CA LEU A 429 -7.94 -12.45 -21.37
C LEU A 429 -9.23 -13.28 -21.50
N ILE A 430 -9.63 -13.62 -22.72
CA ILE A 430 -10.85 -14.38 -23.02
C ILE A 430 -10.49 -15.82 -23.39
N PRO A 431 -10.80 -16.80 -22.52
CA PRO A 431 -10.54 -18.22 -22.74
C PRO A 431 -11.19 -18.79 -23.99
N ALA A 432 -10.57 -19.81 -24.58
CA ALA A 432 -11.12 -20.59 -25.67
C ALA A 432 -12.49 -21.20 -25.35
N ASP A 433 -12.73 -21.50 -24.07
CA ASP A 433 -14.00 -22.03 -23.58
C ASP A 433 -15.18 -21.10 -23.90
N ASN A 434 -14.97 -19.78 -23.98
CA ASN A 434 -16.01 -18.79 -24.30
C ASN A 434 -16.41 -18.82 -25.80
N PHE A 435 -15.66 -19.52 -26.65
CA PHE A 435 -15.93 -19.61 -28.09
C PHE A 435 -16.57 -20.93 -28.54
N GLN A 436 -16.61 -21.94 -27.66
CA GLN A 436 -16.92 -23.34 -28.02
C GLN A 436 -18.35 -23.58 -28.51
N THR A 437 -19.34 -22.87 -27.98
CA THR A 437 -20.76 -23.08 -28.30
C THR A 437 -21.43 -21.77 -28.68
N ASP A 438 -22.49 -21.84 -29.48
CA ASP A 438 -23.26 -20.67 -29.92
C ASP A 438 -23.73 -19.83 -28.72
N SER A 439 -24.25 -20.48 -27.68
CA SER A 439 -24.70 -19.82 -26.44
C SER A 439 -23.57 -19.09 -25.70
N LYS A 440 -22.36 -19.65 -25.66
CA LYS A 440 -21.22 -18.99 -25.00
C LYS A 440 -20.68 -17.82 -25.83
N ARG A 441 -20.72 -17.92 -27.16
CA ARG A 441 -20.36 -16.81 -28.05
C ARG A 441 -21.36 -15.67 -27.94
N GLU A 442 -22.66 -15.98 -27.89
CA GLU A 442 -23.70 -14.98 -27.66
C GLU A 442 -23.51 -14.28 -26.32
N GLU A 443 -23.29 -15.04 -25.24
CA GLU A 443 -22.96 -14.49 -23.92
C GLU A 443 -21.69 -13.63 -23.91
N LEU A 444 -20.63 -14.06 -24.62
CA LEU A 444 -19.42 -13.27 -24.77
C LEU A 444 -19.71 -11.94 -25.47
N LEU A 445 -20.40 -11.94 -26.60
CA LEU A 445 -20.69 -10.72 -27.37
C LEU A 445 -21.61 -9.76 -26.60
N ASP A 446 -22.60 -10.29 -25.88
CA ASP A 446 -23.52 -9.48 -25.09
C ASP A 446 -22.82 -8.77 -23.92
N ASN A 447 -21.78 -9.38 -23.33
CA ASN A 447 -20.96 -8.75 -22.30
C ASN A 447 -19.82 -7.89 -22.87
N LEU A 448 -19.31 -8.22 -24.06
CA LEU A 448 -18.21 -7.51 -24.72
C LEU A 448 -18.66 -6.18 -25.31
N ILE A 449 -19.77 -6.12 -26.06
CA ILE A 449 -20.18 -4.91 -26.77
C ILE A 449 -20.32 -3.67 -25.86
N PRO A 450 -20.97 -3.76 -24.67
CA PRO A 450 -21.05 -2.62 -23.76
C PRO A 450 -19.68 -2.08 -23.31
N VAL A 451 -18.70 -2.97 -23.18
CA VAL A 451 -17.31 -2.59 -22.90
C VAL A 451 -16.73 -1.78 -24.05
N LEU A 452 -16.89 -2.28 -25.28
CA LEU A 452 -16.35 -1.65 -26.49
C LEU A 452 -16.98 -0.28 -26.74
N ASP A 453 -18.27 -0.10 -26.43
CA ASP A 453 -18.98 1.17 -26.60
C ASP A 453 -18.56 2.26 -25.58
N SER A 454 -17.92 1.86 -24.48
CA SER A 454 -17.64 2.75 -23.35
C SER A 454 -16.22 3.32 -23.31
N ALA A 455 -15.34 2.83 -24.18
CA ALA A 455 -13.90 3.13 -24.19
C ALA A 455 -13.37 3.11 -25.62
N LEU A 456 -12.06 3.32 -25.82
CA LEU A 456 -11.38 2.97 -27.07
C LEU A 456 -10.92 1.51 -26.98
N PRO A 457 -11.56 0.59 -27.73
CA PRO A 457 -11.26 -0.82 -27.60
C PRO A 457 -10.25 -1.29 -28.64
N LEU A 458 -9.46 -2.30 -28.26
CA LEU A 458 -8.72 -3.15 -29.19
C LEU A 458 -8.90 -4.60 -28.74
N ILE A 459 -9.10 -5.49 -29.71
CA ILE A 459 -9.15 -6.93 -29.45
C ILE A 459 -8.01 -7.55 -30.23
N PHE A 460 -7.13 -8.21 -29.51
CA PHE A 460 -5.97 -8.86 -30.07
C PHE A 460 -6.32 -10.33 -30.23
N ALA A 461 -6.54 -10.71 -31.47
CA ALA A 461 -7.05 -12.00 -31.85
C ALA A 461 -5.89 -12.97 -32.04
N VAL A 462 -5.94 -14.03 -31.23
CA VAL A 462 -4.93 -15.07 -30.97
C VAL A 462 -3.94 -14.65 -29.89
N ALA A 463 -4.39 -14.76 -28.63
CA ALA A 463 -3.54 -15.14 -27.51
C ALA A 463 -2.79 -16.46 -27.83
N PRO A 464 -1.71 -16.84 -27.12
CA PRO A 464 -0.84 -17.98 -27.46
C PRO A 464 -1.49 -19.36 -27.31
N TYR A 465 -2.78 -19.50 -27.64
CA TYR A 465 -3.57 -20.73 -27.69
C TYR A 465 -2.95 -21.85 -28.52
N TYR A 466 -2.22 -21.50 -29.58
CA TYR A 466 -1.49 -22.49 -30.39
C TYR A 466 -0.28 -23.08 -29.63
N PHE A 467 0.20 -22.42 -28.57
CA PHE A 467 1.33 -22.82 -27.75
C PHE A 467 0.90 -23.60 -26.52
N LYS A 468 1.73 -24.57 -26.13
CA LYS A 468 1.57 -25.31 -24.87
C LYS A 468 2.63 -24.84 -23.90
N ASP A 469 2.18 -24.49 -22.70
CA ASP A 469 3.05 -24.10 -21.60
C ASP A 469 4.10 -25.18 -21.29
N ASP A 470 5.36 -24.76 -21.15
CA ASP A 470 6.44 -25.59 -20.64
C ASP A 470 6.75 -25.29 -19.15
N GLY A 471 6.10 -24.29 -18.57
CA GLY A 471 6.28 -23.84 -17.19
C GLY A 471 7.58 -23.09 -16.94
N GLU A 472 8.26 -22.63 -18.00
CA GLU A 472 9.55 -21.92 -17.90
C GLU A 472 9.41 -20.40 -17.78
N THR A 473 8.19 -19.85 -17.85
CA THR A 473 7.89 -18.43 -17.64
C THR A 473 6.88 -18.17 -16.55
N SER A 474 6.89 -16.93 -16.07
CA SER A 474 6.16 -16.56 -14.87
C SER A 474 4.91 -15.72 -15.12
N VAL A 475 4.52 -15.53 -16.38
CA VAL A 475 3.23 -14.91 -16.73
C VAL A 475 2.07 -15.82 -16.30
N THR A 476 0.86 -15.27 -16.18
CA THR A 476 -0.31 -16.10 -15.88
C THR A 476 -0.50 -17.21 -16.93
N PRO A 477 -0.70 -18.48 -16.53
CA PRO A 477 -1.02 -19.56 -17.47
C PRO A 477 -2.30 -19.31 -18.29
N ALA A 478 -3.16 -18.37 -17.86
CA ALA A 478 -4.39 -17.99 -18.56
C ALA A 478 -4.15 -17.54 -20.02
N TRP A 479 -2.98 -16.95 -20.31
CA TRP A 479 -2.57 -16.61 -21.68
C TRP A 479 -2.65 -17.80 -22.62
N ARG A 480 -2.20 -18.98 -22.18
CA ARG A 480 -2.09 -20.19 -23.00
C ARG A 480 -3.43 -20.83 -23.34
N ASN A 481 -4.48 -20.48 -22.61
CA ASN A 481 -5.84 -20.96 -22.84
C ASN A 481 -6.77 -19.89 -23.41
N SER A 482 -6.27 -18.68 -23.66
CA SER A 482 -7.05 -17.55 -24.15
C SER A 482 -6.90 -17.40 -25.66
N ILE A 483 -7.97 -16.92 -26.31
CA ILE A 483 -7.98 -16.64 -27.75
C ILE A 483 -7.98 -15.13 -28.00
N TRP A 484 -8.74 -14.36 -27.22
CA TRP A 484 -8.72 -12.90 -27.34
C TRP A 484 -8.07 -12.28 -26.11
N HIS A 485 -7.29 -11.24 -26.32
CA HIS A 485 -6.96 -10.26 -25.31
C HIS A 485 -7.75 -9.00 -25.64
N VAL A 486 -8.68 -8.61 -24.77
CA VAL A 486 -9.53 -7.43 -24.93
C VAL A 486 -8.94 -6.31 -24.09
N THR A 487 -8.64 -5.18 -24.70
CA THR A 487 -8.23 -3.95 -23.99
C THR A 487 -9.30 -2.88 -24.17
N ALA A 488 -9.52 -2.08 -23.14
CA ALA A 488 -10.37 -0.90 -23.18
C ALA A 488 -9.58 0.29 -22.60
N SER A 489 -9.43 1.34 -23.40
CA SER A 489 -8.63 2.52 -23.04
C SER A 489 -9.50 3.76 -22.89
N THR A 490 -9.29 4.54 -21.83
CA THR A 490 -10.01 5.79 -21.59
C THR A 490 -9.02 6.95 -21.46
N PHE A 491 -9.39 8.10 -22.01
CA PHE A 491 -8.58 9.32 -21.99
C PHE A 491 -9.37 10.47 -21.38
N TRP A 492 -8.66 11.48 -20.90
CA TRP A 492 -9.27 12.72 -20.40
C TRP A 492 -8.37 13.94 -20.63
N ASN A 493 -8.91 15.14 -20.43
CA ASN A 493 -8.18 16.38 -20.70
C ASN A 493 -7.39 16.89 -19.48
N TYR A 494 -6.42 17.77 -19.70
CA TYR A 494 -5.53 18.30 -18.66
C TYR A 494 -6.28 19.01 -17.51
N ASP A 495 -7.46 19.57 -17.80
CA ASP A 495 -8.33 20.32 -16.89
C ASP A 495 -9.36 19.44 -16.18
N THR A 496 -9.33 18.12 -16.40
CA THR A 496 -10.20 17.16 -15.72
C THR A 496 -9.95 17.19 -14.21
N THR A 497 -11.01 17.32 -13.41
CA THR A 497 -10.89 17.41 -11.95
C THR A 497 -10.52 16.07 -11.32
N LEU A 498 -10.05 16.10 -10.07
CA LEU A 498 -9.72 14.88 -9.31
C LEU A 498 -10.95 13.97 -9.16
N GLU A 499 -12.13 14.55 -8.93
CA GLU A 499 -13.40 13.82 -8.82
C GLU A 499 -13.75 13.10 -10.13
N GLN A 500 -13.64 13.80 -11.26
CA GLN A 500 -13.90 13.22 -12.58
C GLN A 500 -12.91 12.11 -12.90
N LYS A 501 -11.62 12.29 -12.57
CA LYS A 501 -10.60 11.23 -12.72
C LYS A 501 -10.99 9.99 -11.92
N ARG A 502 -11.44 10.13 -10.67
CA ARG A 502 -11.89 8.99 -9.84
C ARG A 502 -13.08 8.25 -10.45
N GLU A 503 -14.05 8.99 -10.99
CA GLU A 503 -15.18 8.40 -11.69
C GLU A 503 -14.72 7.64 -12.95
N ILE A 504 -13.76 8.18 -13.71
CA ILE A 504 -13.17 7.50 -14.86
C ILE A 504 -12.54 6.16 -14.45
N TYR A 505 -11.70 6.14 -13.40
CA TYR A 505 -11.09 4.90 -12.90
C TYR A 505 -12.14 3.88 -12.42
N ALA A 506 -13.12 4.33 -11.63
CA ALA A 506 -14.18 3.46 -11.11
C ALA A 506 -15.04 2.86 -12.24
N ASN A 507 -15.40 3.68 -13.24
CA ASN A 507 -16.19 3.24 -14.37
C ASN A 507 -15.40 2.27 -15.26
N ALA A 508 -14.13 2.57 -15.56
CA ALA A 508 -13.28 1.68 -16.35
C ALA A 508 -13.10 0.31 -15.68
N SER A 509 -12.90 0.28 -14.36
CA SER A 509 -12.88 -0.97 -13.58
C SER A 509 -14.22 -1.69 -13.66
N SER A 510 -15.33 -1.02 -13.33
CA SER A 510 -16.68 -1.61 -13.30
C SER A 510 -17.10 -2.17 -14.68
N ASN A 511 -16.71 -1.51 -15.76
CA ASN A 511 -17.01 -1.99 -17.12
C ASN A 511 -16.35 -3.34 -17.41
N MET A 512 -15.20 -3.66 -16.79
CA MET A 512 -14.55 -4.97 -16.99
C MET A 512 -15.23 -6.11 -16.24
N ASP A 513 -16.10 -5.82 -15.26
CA ASP A 513 -16.74 -6.87 -14.45
C ASP A 513 -17.58 -7.83 -15.31
N ALA A 514 -18.25 -7.31 -16.35
CA ALA A 514 -19.00 -8.15 -17.29
C ALA A 514 -18.13 -9.22 -17.98
N LEU A 515 -16.89 -8.86 -18.33
CA LEU A 515 -15.92 -9.81 -18.89
C LEU A 515 -15.28 -10.68 -17.82
N ARG A 516 -15.03 -10.16 -16.61
CA ARG A 516 -14.50 -10.94 -15.47
C ARG A 516 -15.47 -12.05 -15.06
N ASP A 517 -16.76 -11.75 -15.02
CA ASP A 517 -17.83 -12.69 -14.61
C ASP A 517 -17.93 -13.91 -15.52
N ILE A 518 -17.76 -13.72 -16.84
CA ILE A 518 -17.77 -14.82 -17.82
C ILE A 518 -16.40 -15.47 -18.01
N THR A 519 -15.34 -14.95 -17.35
CA THR A 519 -13.96 -15.46 -17.40
C THR A 519 -13.31 -15.60 -16.00
N PRO A 520 -13.97 -16.19 -14.99
CA PRO A 520 -13.56 -16.09 -13.58
C PRO A 520 -12.22 -16.76 -13.24
N HIS A 521 -11.74 -17.66 -14.11
CA HIS A 521 -10.45 -18.36 -13.97
C HIS A 521 -9.40 -17.87 -14.98
N SER A 522 -9.68 -16.76 -15.66
CA SER A 522 -8.76 -16.12 -16.59
C SER A 522 -7.89 -15.08 -15.88
N GLY A 523 -7.21 -14.24 -16.65
CA GLY A 523 -6.36 -13.17 -16.16
C GLY A 523 -6.51 -11.86 -16.92
N ALA A 524 -5.63 -10.92 -16.58
CA ALA A 524 -5.46 -9.64 -17.25
C ALA A 524 -3.98 -9.42 -17.54
N TYR A 525 -3.66 -8.54 -18.48
CA TYR A 525 -2.28 -8.31 -18.86
C TYR A 525 -1.64 -7.25 -17.96
N PHE A 526 -0.66 -7.64 -17.13
CA PHE A 526 -0.05 -6.76 -16.12
C PHE A 526 0.50 -5.42 -16.66
N ASN A 527 0.90 -5.30 -17.92
CA ASN A 527 1.33 -3.99 -18.46
C ASN A 527 0.16 -3.10 -18.89
N GLU A 528 -0.99 -3.66 -19.25
CA GLU A 528 -2.15 -2.91 -19.78
C GLU A 528 -3.42 -3.35 -19.05
N ALA A 529 -3.34 -3.41 -17.73
CA ALA A 529 -4.44 -3.79 -16.87
C ALA A 529 -4.91 -2.61 -16.05
N ASP A 530 -6.10 -2.79 -15.51
CA ASP A 530 -6.66 -1.94 -14.48
C ASP A 530 -5.66 -1.80 -13.32
N VAL A 531 -5.31 -0.57 -12.95
CA VAL A 531 -4.46 -0.29 -11.79
C VAL A 531 -5.09 -0.76 -10.48
N HIS A 532 -6.41 -1.00 -10.50
CA HIS A 532 -7.21 -1.55 -9.41
C HIS A 532 -7.69 -2.98 -9.70
N GLU A 533 -7.03 -3.72 -10.59
CA GLU A 533 -7.42 -5.07 -10.97
C GLU A 533 -7.68 -5.95 -9.72
N PRO A 534 -8.90 -6.47 -9.55
CA PRO A 534 -9.24 -7.29 -8.40
C PRO A 534 -8.47 -8.62 -8.43
N ASN A 535 -8.01 -9.07 -7.27
CA ASN A 535 -7.21 -10.30 -7.12
C ASN A 535 -5.98 -10.32 -8.05
N PHE A 536 -5.30 -9.17 -8.17
CA PHE A 536 -4.19 -8.96 -9.10
C PHE A 536 -3.12 -10.07 -9.05
N GLU A 537 -2.86 -10.66 -7.88
CA GLU A 537 -1.91 -11.75 -7.71
C GLU A 537 -2.27 -12.95 -8.61
N THR A 538 -3.57 -13.26 -8.67
CA THR A 538 -4.10 -14.35 -9.50
C THR A 538 -4.29 -13.90 -10.94
N SER A 539 -4.83 -12.69 -11.17
CA SER A 539 -5.08 -12.18 -12.52
C SER A 539 -3.80 -12.03 -13.35
N PHE A 540 -2.69 -11.60 -12.74
CA PHE A 540 -1.44 -11.32 -13.46
C PHE A 540 -0.50 -12.52 -13.52
N TRP A 541 -0.42 -13.32 -12.45
CA TRP A 541 0.58 -14.39 -12.33
C TRP A 541 -0.01 -15.76 -12.02
N GLY A 542 -1.24 -15.85 -11.49
CA GLY A 542 -1.87 -17.12 -11.14
C GLY A 542 -1.00 -17.94 -10.18
N ASP A 543 -0.85 -19.23 -10.48
CA ASP A 543 -0.06 -20.17 -9.67
C ASP A 543 1.45 -19.81 -9.59
N ASN A 544 1.94 -18.91 -10.44
CA ASN A 544 3.35 -18.48 -10.44
C ASN A 544 3.68 -17.47 -9.33
N TYR A 545 2.68 -16.85 -8.70
CA TYR A 545 2.88 -15.74 -7.75
C TYR A 545 3.75 -16.13 -6.54
N ASP A 546 3.48 -17.27 -5.90
CA ASP A 546 4.25 -17.69 -4.72
C ASP A 546 5.73 -17.93 -5.04
N ARG A 547 6.02 -18.49 -6.22
CA ARG A 547 7.39 -18.69 -6.70
C ARG A 547 8.06 -17.36 -6.99
N LEU A 548 7.36 -16.43 -7.63
CA LEU A 548 7.85 -15.08 -7.88
C LEU A 548 8.17 -14.34 -6.58
N LEU A 549 7.31 -14.44 -5.57
CA LEU A 549 7.53 -13.82 -4.26
C LEU A 549 8.78 -14.38 -3.56
N GLN A 550 9.01 -15.69 -3.63
CA GLN A 550 10.24 -16.31 -3.10
C GLN A 550 11.49 -15.79 -3.82
N ILE A 551 11.43 -15.62 -5.14
CA ILE A 551 12.53 -15.08 -5.95
C ILE A 551 12.77 -13.60 -5.62
N LYS A 552 11.70 -12.81 -5.44
CA LYS A 552 11.77 -11.42 -4.99
C LYS A 552 12.49 -11.32 -3.65
N GLN A 553 12.10 -12.14 -2.68
CA GLN A 553 12.76 -12.19 -1.36
C GLN A 553 14.23 -12.62 -1.44
N LYS A 554 14.60 -13.45 -2.42
CA LYS A 554 15.99 -13.86 -2.62
C LYS A 554 16.87 -12.73 -3.15
N TYR A 555 16.39 -11.96 -4.13
CA TYR A 555 17.20 -10.97 -4.85
C TYR A 555 16.96 -9.51 -4.43
N ASP A 556 15.79 -9.18 -3.88
CA ASP A 556 15.48 -7.90 -3.23
C ASP A 556 14.96 -8.06 -1.79
N PRO A 557 15.80 -8.62 -0.91
CA PRO A 557 15.44 -8.86 0.47
C PRO A 557 15.32 -7.58 1.33
N ASP A 558 15.88 -6.46 0.86
CA ASP A 558 15.76 -5.14 1.46
C ASP A 558 14.57 -4.35 0.90
N HIS A 559 13.83 -4.94 -0.04
CA HIS A 559 12.67 -4.33 -0.69
C HIS A 559 12.97 -2.91 -1.22
N LEU A 560 14.15 -2.74 -1.80
CA LEU A 560 14.55 -1.46 -2.41
C LEU A 560 13.67 -1.12 -3.61
N LEU A 561 13.00 -2.13 -4.18
CA LEU A 561 12.14 -2.05 -5.37
C LEU A 561 10.70 -2.50 -5.07
N ASP A 562 10.14 -2.09 -3.94
CA ASP A 562 8.73 -2.32 -3.59
C ASP A 562 7.81 -1.20 -4.09
N CYS A 563 6.53 -1.54 -4.29
CA CYS A 563 5.46 -0.57 -4.58
C CYS A 563 4.38 -0.55 -3.47
N TRP A 564 3.64 0.57 -3.42
CA TRP A 564 2.63 1.06 -2.45
C TRP A 564 2.19 0.12 -1.30
N GLN A 565 2.48 0.53 -0.05
CA GLN A 565 2.49 -0.29 1.17
C GLN A 565 1.46 0.08 2.24
N CYS A 566 1.21 -0.87 3.14
CA CYS A 566 0.78 -0.65 4.52
C CYS A 566 1.99 -0.80 5.48
N GLY A 567 1.97 -0.11 6.63
CA GLY A 567 3.05 -0.17 7.63
C GLY A 567 3.13 -1.51 8.39
N ARG A 568 4.33 -1.87 8.85
CA ARG A 568 4.56 -3.17 9.52
C ARG A 568 3.86 -3.25 10.87
N PHE A 569 3.70 -2.12 11.55
CA PHE A 569 3.02 -2.05 12.83
C PHE A 569 1.51 -2.26 12.70
N GLU A 570 0.90 -1.72 11.66
CA GLU A 570 -0.49 -1.96 11.28
C GLU A 570 -0.72 -3.44 10.93
N HIS A 571 0.22 -4.09 10.21
CA HIS A 571 0.16 -5.53 9.93
C HIS A 571 0.21 -6.36 11.22
N PHE A 572 1.06 -5.97 12.17
CA PHE A 572 1.16 -6.65 13.45
C PHE A 572 -0.16 -6.58 14.24
N TYR A 573 -0.83 -5.43 14.27
CA TYR A 573 -2.14 -5.30 14.91
C TYR A 573 -3.24 -6.05 14.16
N HIS A 574 -3.22 -6.04 12.82
CA HIS A 574 -4.16 -6.80 12.00
C HIS A 574 -4.06 -8.30 12.27
N ALA A 575 -2.84 -8.85 12.35
CA ALA A 575 -2.62 -10.25 12.73
C ALA A 575 -3.19 -10.57 14.12
N ARG A 576 -3.02 -9.67 15.10
CA ARG A 576 -3.59 -9.84 16.45
C ARG A 576 -5.12 -9.82 16.44
N ALA A 577 -5.73 -8.90 15.70
CA ALA A 577 -7.17 -8.82 15.58
C ALA A 577 -7.75 -10.09 14.95
N ARG A 578 -7.19 -10.54 13.82
CA ARG A 578 -7.60 -11.77 13.13
C ARG A 578 -7.50 -13.02 14.01
N LEU A 579 -6.46 -13.11 14.86
CA LEU A 579 -6.28 -14.22 15.79
C LEU A 579 -7.15 -14.14 17.06
N GLY A 580 -7.98 -13.10 17.20
CA GLY A 580 -8.78 -12.87 18.41
C GLY A 580 -7.93 -12.50 19.63
N PHE A 581 -6.71 -12.00 19.43
CA PHE A 581 -5.81 -11.57 20.51
C PHE A 581 -5.91 -10.08 20.85
N LEU A 582 -6.66 -9.32 20.04
CA LEU A 582 -6.97 -7.93 20.27
C LEU A 582 -8.47 -7.79 20.55
N LEU A 583 -8.83 -7.04 21.59
CA LEU A 583 -10.19 -6.56 21.80
C LEU A 583 -10.25 -5.05 21.52
N TRP A 584 -11.42 -4.47 21.74
CA TRP A 584 -11.65 -3.05 21.60
C TRP A 584 -10.69 -2.21 22.47
N VAL A 585 -10.27 -1.09 21.92
CA VAL A 585 -9.75 0.07 22.63
C VAL A 585 -10.91 1.01 22.86
N THR A 586 -11.13 1.48 24.09
CA THR A 586 -12.24 2.39 24.37
C THR A 586 -11.75 3.71 24.92
N VAL A 587 -12.24 4.80 24.36
CA VAL A 587 -12.26 6.10 25.04
C VAL A 587 -13.73 6.45 25.27
N THR A 588 -14.05 6.76 26.51
CA THR A 588 -15.39 7.15 26.94
C THR A 588 -15.36 8.61 27.34
N ALA A 589 -16.31 9.41 26.87
CA ALA A 589 -16.45 10.81 27.27
C ALA A 589 -17.90 11.14 27.66
N LYS A 590 -18.06 11.89 28.76
CA LYS A 590 -19.36 12.39 29.21
C LYS A 590 -19.59 13.81 28.69
N TYR A 591 -20.55 13.96 27.78
CA TYR A 591 -20.93 15.23 27.18
C TYR A 591 -22.00 15.92 28.02
N HIS A 592 -21.90 17.23 28.15
CA HIS A 592 -22.88 18.07 28.80
C HIS A 592 -23.23 19.26 27.90
N HIS A 593 -24.52 19.58 27.81
CA HIS A 593 -25.02 20.78 27.16
C HIS A 593 -25.58 21.76 28.19
N GLU A 594 -25.22 23.04 28.13
CA GLU A 594 -25.60 24.02 29.16
C GLU A 594 -27.13 24.20 29.32
N ALA A 595 -27.87 24.13 28.22
CA ALA A 595 -29.34 24.18 28.22
C ALA A 595 -30.02 22.81 28.49
N GLY A 596 -29.25 21.76 28.82
CA GLY A 596 -29.77 20.42 29.10
C GLY A 596 -30.32 19.67 27.87
N VAL A 597 -29.86 20.02 26.67
CA VAL A 597 -30.23 19.34 25.42
C VAL A 597 -29.58 17.95 25.40
N SER A 598 -30.38 16.92 25.15
CA SER A 598 -29.89 15.55 24.97
C SER A 598 -29.25 15.36 23.60
N LEU A 599 -28.21 14.53 23.50
CA LEU A 599 -27.60 14.10 22.24
C LEU A 599 -28.56 13.16 21.49
N ASP A 600 -29.46 13.73 20.68
CA ASP A 600 -30.31 12.95 19.80
C ASP A 600 -29.56 12.40 18.56
N LYS A 601 -30.19 11.43 17.89
CA LYS A 601 -29.63 10.76 16.72
C LYS A 601 -29.28 11.72 15.58
N HIS A 602 -30.12 12.72 15.33
CA HIS A 602 -29.93 13.64 14.20
C HIS A 602 -28.71 14.53 14.42
N THR A 603 -28.60 15.12 15.61
CA THR A 603 -27.49 15.97 16.01
C THR A 603 -26.18 15.20 16.02
N LEU A 604 -26.18 13.99 16.58
CA LEU A 604 -24.99 13.15 16.64
C LEU A 604 -24.54 12.70 15.25
N PHE A 605 -25.45 12.26 14.39
CA PHE A 605 -25.09 11.75 13.07
C PHE A 605 -24.52 12.85 12.17
N ALA A 606 -25.07 14.06 12.22
CA ALA A 606 -24.52 15.21 11.49
C ALA A 606 -23.11 15.59 11.98
N ALA A 607 -22.86 15.50 13.28
CA ALA A 607 -21.51 15.74 13.82
C ALA A 607 -20.53 14.62 13.43
N LEU A 608 -20.97 13.35 13.47
CA LEU A 608 -20.17 12.21 13.05
C LEU A 608 -19.81 12.24 11.56
N GLU A 609 -20.71 12.72 10.70
CA GLU A 609 -20.40 12.92 9.27
C GLU A 609 -19.15 13.79 9.10
N LYS A 610 -19.10 14.96 9.78
CA LYS A 610 -17.93 15.84 9.76
C LYS A 610 -16.66 15.15 10.28
N VAL A 611 -16.78 14.39 11.37
CA VAL A 611 -15.63 13.67 11.97
C VAL A 611 -15.10 12.60 11.02
N VAL A 612 -15.96 11.78 10.43
CA VAL A 612 -15.56 10.71 9.50
C VAL A 612 -14.95 11.31 8.24
N TYR A 613 -15.49 12.42 7.72
CA TYR A 613 -14.92 13.10 6.56
C TYR A 613 -13.55 13.75 6.84
N ALA A 614 -13.34 14.30 8.04
CA ALA A 614 -12.04 14.85 8.44
C ALA A 614 -10.98 13.76 8.73
N HIS A 615 -11.41 12.52 8.98
CA HIS A 615 -10.53 11.43 9.38
C HIS A 615 -10.79 10.18 8.53
N PRO A 616 -10.14 10.06 7.35
CA PRO A 616 -10.47 9.04 6.34
C PRO A 616 -10.33 7.61 6.85
N VAL A 617 -9.47 7.36 7.85
CA VAL A 617 -9.30 6.02 8.44
C VAL A 617 -10.59 5.50 9.11
N LEU A 618 -11.49 6.38 9.56
CA LEU A 618 -12.81 6.00 10.09
C LEU A 618 -13.76 5.47 9.01
N ALA A 619 -13.41 5.61 7.74
CA ALA A 619 -14.10 5.02 6.59
C ALA A 619 -13.26 3.91 5.91
N CYS A 620 -12.17 3.48 6.53
CA CYS A 620 -11.27 2.46 5.97
C CYS A 620 -11.16 1.23 6.88
N ARG A 621 -10.67 0.14 6.31
CA ARG A 621 -10.24 -1.06 7.03
C ARG A 621 -9.02 -1.69 6.36
N LEU A 622 -8.29 -2.51 7.10
CA LEU A 622 -7.28 -3.40 6.52
C LEU A 622 -7.96 -4.69 6.05
N GLN A 623 -7.74 -5.04 4.80
CA GLN A 623 -8.27 -6.26 4.17
C GLN A 623 -7.11 -7.14 3.72
N ALA A 624 -7.16 -8.44 4.04
CA ALA A 624 -6.20 -9.40 3.52
C ALA A 624 -6.44 -9.60 2.01
N THR A 625 -5.37 -9.52 1.20
CA THR A 625 -5.45 -9.86 -0.22
C THR A 625 -5.08 -11.34 -0.40
N GLY A 626 -6.06 -12.17 -0.76
CA GLY A 626 -5.85 -13.60 -1.04
C GLY A 626 -6.14 -14.58 0.12
N THR A 627 -5.94 -15.86 -0.17
CA THR A 627 -6.23 -17.01 0.73
C THR A 627 -5.04 -17.44 1.59
N SER A 628 -3.83 -16.91 1.32
CA SER A 628 -2.60 -17.23 2.05
C SER A 628 -2.37 -16.24 3.20
N HIS A 629 -1.95 -16.76 4.36
CA HIS A 629 -1.64 -15.98 5.56
C HIS A 629 -0.35 -15.13 5.44
N THR A 630 0.34 -15.17 4.30
CA THR A 630 1.62 -14.48 4.07
C THR A 630 1.50 -13.19 3.26
N THR A 631 0.35 -12.93 2.63
CA THR A 631 0.16 -11.72 1.84
C THR A 631 -0.14 -10.53 2.77
N PRO A 632 0.57 -9.39 2.63
CA PRO A 632 0.33 -8.21 3.45
C PRO A 632 -1.10 -7.67 3.26
N PRO A 633 -1.81 -7.29 4.33
CA PRO A 633 -3.12 -6.65 4.19
C PRO A 633 -2.97 -5.25 3.58
N VAL A 634 -3.99 -4.81 2.84
CA VAL A 634 -4.05 -3.48 2.22
C VAL A 634 -5.15 -2.63 2.83
N TRP A 635 -4.95 -1.31 2.84
CA TRP A 635 -5.99 -0.36 3.23
C TRP A 635 -7.07 -0.30 2.14
N VAL A 636 -8.31 -0.57 2.52
CA VAL A 636 -9.49 -0.45 1.67
C VAL A 636 -10.41 0.62 2.26
N ARG A 637 -10.73 1.64 1.46
CA ARG A 637 -11.77 2.63 1.80
C ARG A 637 -13.13 2.04 1.45
N LEU A 638 -14.05 2.04 2.40
CA LEU A 638 -15.39 1.52 2.19
C LEU A 638 -16.20 2.49 1.32
N PRO A 639 -17.07 1.98 0.42
CA PRO A 639 -17.86 2.84 -0.47
C PRO A 639 -18.88 3.69 0.29
N PHE A 640 -19.31 3.24 1.46
CA PHE A 640 -20.13 4.00 2.39
C PHE A 640 -19.87 3.58 3.83
N VAL A 641 -20.21 4.45 4.79
CA VAL A 641 -20.23 4.16 6.22
C VAL A 641 -21.67 4.28 6.71
N ASP A 642 -22.21 3.18 7.24
CA ASP A 642 -23.57 3.14 7.81
C ASP A 642 -23.52 3.35 9.33
N LEU A 643 -23.74 4.60 9.75
CA LEU A 643 -23.81 4.98 11.17
C LEU A 643 -24.94 4.24 11.92
N ASN A 644 -25.96 3.72 11.24
CA ASN A 644 -27.01 2.94 11.90
C ASN A 644 -26.50 1.56 12.37
N LYS A 645 -25.43 1.04 11.74
CA LYS A 645 -24.73 -0.17 12.18
C LYS A 645 -23.68 0.12 13.26
N LEU A 646 -23.06 1.30 13.19
CA LEU A 646 -21.92 1.66 14.04
C LEU A 646 -22.31 2.35 15.34
N VAL A 647 -23.46 3.03 15.38
CA VAL A 647 -23.91 3.79 16.55
C VAL A 647 -25.09 3.09 17.21
N GLU A 648 -24.94 2.76 18.49
CA GLU A 648 -25.95 2.09 19.29
C GLU A 648 -26.39 2.99 20.45
N PHE A 649 -27.67 3.39 20.44
CA PHE A 649 -28.29 4.10 21.56
C PHE A 649 -28.78 3.10 22.59
N ARG A 650 -28.45 3.34 23.85
CA ARG A 650 -28.67 2.44 24.98
C ARG A 650 -29.52 3.09 26.05
N ASP A 651 -30.27 2.26 26.76
CA ASP A 651 -31.12 2.69 27.86
C ASP A 651 -30.36 2.79 29.20
N GLU A 652 -29.16 2.23 29.25
CA GLU A 652 -28.24 2.34 30.38
C GLU A 652 -27.60 3.75 30.48
N ASP A 653 -27.09 4.08 31.66
CA ASP A 653 -26.35 5.31 31.96
C ASP A 653 -24.92 5.01 32.44
N SER A 654 -24.14 6.07 32.71
CA SER A 654 -22.75 5.92 33.18
C SER A 654 -22.59 5.21 34.53
N ALA A 655 -23.65 5.00 35.32
CA ALA A 655 -23.55 4.22 36.56
C ALA A 655 -23.26 2.73 36.29
N GLN A 656 -23.55 2.26 35.06
CA GLN A 656 -23.31 0.89 34.61
C GLN A 656 -22.09 0.78 33.68
N LEU A 657 -21.28 1.84 33.58
CA LEU A 657 -20.20 1.93 32.59
C LEU A 657 -19.16 0.80 32.72
N GLU A 658 -18.81 0.39 33.95
CA GLU A 658 -17.92 -0.76 34.18
C GLU A 658 -18.47 -2.04 33.53
N THR A 659 -19.72 -2.40 33.82
CA THR A 659 -20.41 -3.55 33.23
C THR A 659 -20.54 -3.46 31.71
N ILE A 660 -20.79 -2.26 31.17
CA ILE A 660 -20.89 -2.01 29.73
C ILE A 660 -19.55 -2.29 29.06
N LEU A 661 -18.45 -1.78 29.61
CA LEU A 661 -17.09 -2.03 29.10
C LEU A 661 -16.71 -3.51 29.22
N GLU A 662 -17.02 -4.16 30.35
CA GLU A 662 -16.78 -5.61 30.51
C GLU A 662 -17.54 -6.45 29.48
N THR A 663 -18.79 -6.06 29.18
CA THR A 663 -19.60 -6.72 28.14
C THR A 663 -18.98 -6.53 26.76
N LEU A 664 -18.49 -5.32 26.46
CA LEU A 664 -17.79 -5.03 25.22
C LEU A 664 -16.49 -5.85 25.09
N TYR A 665 -15.82 -6.14 26.20
CA TYR A 665 -14.60 -6.96 26.27
C TYR A 665 -14.85 -8.47 26.43
N ALA A 666 -16.10 -8.92 26.35
CA ALA A 666 -16.44 -10.34 26.45
C ALA A 666 -16.17 -11.10 25.13
N ALA A 667 -16.00 -10.40 24.01
CA ALA A 667 -15.74 -10.97 22.70
C ALA A 667 -14.89 -10.00 21.83
N PRO A 668 -14.13 -10.51 20.85
CA PRO A 668 -13.44 -9.67 19.88
C PRO A 668 -14.44 -8.91 19.00
N ALA A 669 -13.94 -7.85 18.37
CA ALA A 669 -14.69 -7.13 17.35
C ALA A 669 -15.14 -8.12 16.23
N PRO A 670 -16.41 -8.09 15.80
CA PRO A 670 -16.84 -8.95 14.71
C PRO A 670 -16.15 -8.53 13.42
N SER A 671 -15.49 -9.48 12.75
CA SER A 671 -14.89 -9.26 11.43
C SER A 671 -15.98 -9.26 10.36
N VAL A 672 -16.69 -8.14 10.23
CA VAL A 672 -17.72 -7.96 9.20
C VAL A 672 -17.16 -7.05 8.12
N ASP A 673 -17.02 -7.54 6.89
CA ASP A 673 -16.25 -6.89 5.82
C ASP A 673 -16.83 -5.54 5.33
N ASP A 674 -18.10 -5.25 5.63
CA ASP A 674 -18.84 -4.08 5.15
C ASP A 674 -18.86 -2.89 6.14
N VAL A 675 -18.14 -2.97 7.26
CA VAL A 675 -18.06 -1.88 8.25
C VAL A 675 -16.62 -1.56 8.64
N PRO A 676 -16.31 -0.28 8.94
CA PRO A 676 -15.01 0.07 9.49
C PRO A 676 -14.88 -0.47 10.93
N PRO A 677 -13.65 -0.71 11.43
CA PRO A 677 -13.42 -1.42 12.70
C PRO A 677 -13.55 -0.50 13.92
N TRP A 678 -14.69 0.18 14.05
CA TRP A 678 -15.06 0.98 15.22
C TRP A 678 -16.57 0.94 15.49
N LYS A 679 -16.97 1.30 16.70
CA LYS A 679 -18.35 1.36 17.18
C LYS A 679 -18.50 2.49 18.21
N LEU A 680 -19.69 3.09 18.27
CA LEU A 680 -20.04 4.12 19.25
C LEU A 680 -21.27 3.70 20.05
N LEU A 681 -21.14 3.64 21.38
CA LEU A 681 -22.30 3.49 22.26
C LEU A 681 -22.71 4.85 22.81
N VAL A 682 -24.01 5.14 22.81
CA VAL A 682 -24.59 6.39 23.31
C VAL A 682 -25.52 6.07 24.47
N LEU A 683 -25.14 6.48 25.68
CA LEU A 683 -25.90 6.23 26.90
C LEU A 683 -26.90 7.37 27.19
N GLN A 684 -27.93 7.09 27.98
CA GLN A 684 -29.02 8.05 28.25
C GLN A 684 -28.55 9.35 28.90
N ASP A 685 -27.44 9.33 29.64
CA ASP A 685 -26.92 10.48 30.38
C ASP A 685 -25.89 11.33 29.59
N GLY A 686 -25.79 11.12 28.27
CA GLY A 686 -24.86 11.83 27.40
C GLY A 686 -23.43 11.26 27.42
N THR A 687 -23.24 10.07 27.96
CA THR A 687 -21.96 9.36 27.94
C THR A 687 -21.79 8.60 26.63
N LEU A 688 -20.70 8.86 25.91
CA LEU A 688 -20.36 8.22 24.64
C LEU A 688 -19.15 7.31 24.82
N VAL A 689 -19.26 6.05 24.41
CA VAL A 689 -18.16 5.07 24.42
C VAL A 689 -17.70 4.84 22.98
N PHE A 690 -16.56 5.41 22.59
CA PHE A 690 -15.94 5.15 21.30
C PHE A 690 -15.01 3.93 21.41
N ALA A 691 -15.41 2.84 20.77
CA ALA A 691 -14.69 1.57 20.73
C ALA A 691 -14.08 1.37 19.35
N TYR A 692 -12.78 1.07 19.27
CA TYR A 692 -12.08 0.90 17.99
C TYR A 692 -10.96 -0.15 18.08
N GLU A 693 -10.58 -0.71 16.94
CA GLU A 693 -9.42 -1.59 16.85
C GLU A 693 -8.11 -0.79 16.72
N HIS A 694 -7.01 -1.33 17.26
CA HIS A 694 -5.69 -0.72 17.10
C HIS A 694 -5.19 -0.68 15.65
N THR A 695 -5.85 -1.38 14.72
CA THR A 695 -5.53 -1.28 13.30
C THR A 695 -5.72 0.14 12.77
N ILE A 696 -6.69 0.90 13.30
CA ILE A 696 -7.01 2.27 12.85
C ILE A 696 -6.50 3.39 13.76
N GLY A 697 -5.89 3.06 14.91
CA GLY A 697 -5.26 4.08 15.75
C GLY A 697 -4.79 3.62 17.14
N ASP A 698 -3.93 4.43 17.75
CA ASP A 698 -3.51 4.29 19.14
C ASP A 698 -4.47 4.97 20.14
N GLY A 699 -4.18 4.87 21.45
CA GLY A 699 -5.01 5.43 22.52
C GLY A 699 -5.31 6.93 22.40
N GLN A 700 -4.40 7.74 21.83
CA GLN A 700 -4.68 9.17 21.64
C GLN A 700 -5.61 9.43 20.44
N SER A 701 -5.74 8.47 19.52
CA SER A 701 -6.71 8.53 18.43
C SER A 701 -8.15 8.55 18.96
N GLY A 702 -8.44 7.84 20.06
CA GLY A 702 -9.73 7.95 20.74
C GLY A 702 -9.95 9.32 21.42
N MET A 703 -8.90 9.96 21.93
CA MET A 703 -8.98 11.34 22.42
C MET A 703 -9.23 12.33 21.28
N ALA A 704 -8.58 12.10 20.13
CA ALA A 704 -8.77 12.86 18.92
C ALA A 704 -10.22 12.75 18.41
N PHE A 705 -10.81 11.55 18.40
CA PHE A 705 -12.21 11.33 18.06
C PHE A 705 -13.15 12.24 18.85
N HIS A 706 -13.06 12.19 20.19
CA HIS A 706 -13.95 12.98 21.04
C HIS A 706 -13.74 14.49 20.91
N SER A 707 -12.50 14.92 20.63
CA SER A 707 -12.16 16.32 20.39
C SER A 707 -12.73 16.82 19.05
N ALA A 708 -12.58 16.04 17.98
CA ALA A 708 -13.19 16.33 16.68
C ALA A 708 -14.74 16.34 16.77
N LEU A 709 -15.32 15.37 17.46
CA LEU A 709 -16.77 15.29 17.67
C LEU A 709 -17.30 16.48 18.48
N LEU A 710 -16.59 16.89 19.53
CA LEU A 710 -16.95 18.07 20.31
C LEU A 710 -16.91 19.35 19.45
N SER A 711 -15.89 19.51 18.61
CA SER A 711 -15.83 20.62 17.65
C SER A 711 -17.02 20.61 16.70
N ALA A 712 -17.31 19.44 16.11
CA ALA A 712 -18.42 19.28 15.18
C ALA A 712 -19.79 19.57 15.83
N LEU A 713 -20.00 19.16 17.09
CA LEU A 713 -21.23 19.44 17.85
C LEU A 713 -21.40 20.92 18.17
N ARG A 714 -20.32 21.62 18.54
CA ARG A 714 -20.32 23.07 18.78
C ARG A 714 -20.70 23.83 17.51
N GLU A 715 -20.19 23.42 16.35
CA GLU A 715 -20.57 24.01 15.05
C GLU A 715 -22.01 23.68 14.63
N ALA A 716 -22.48 22.44 14.83
CA ALA A 716 -23.81 22.00 14.41
C ALA A 716 -24.95 22.72 15.15
N SER A 717 -24.68 23.23 16.37
CA SER A 717 -25.65 23.98 17.19
C SER A 717 -26.15 25.31 16.57
N LEU A 718 -25.63 25.72 15.41
CA LEU A 718 -25.94 26.97 14.71
C LEU A 718 -26.98 26.84 13.58
N SER A 719 -27.44 25.64 13.24
CA SER A 719 -28.30 25.40 12.06
C SER A 719 -29.38 24.35 12.33
N SER A 720 -30.59 24.55 11.80
CA SER A 720 -31.66 23.54 11.88
C SER A 720 -31.26 22.31 11.08
N VAL A 721 -30.84 21.24 11.77
CA VAL A 721 -30.37 20.00 11.14
C VAL A 721 -31.58 19.24 10.58
N ALA A 722 -31.61 19.04 9.26
CA ALA A 722 -32.60 18.19 8.60
C ALA A 722 -32.43 16.71 9.02
N GLU A 723 -33.41 15.85 8.72
CA GLU A 723 -33.29 14.41 8.98
C GLU A 723 -32.04 13.82 8.30
N HIS A 724 -31.09 13.32 9.11
CA HIS A 724 -29.86 12.66 8.63
C HIS A 724 -30.08 11.15 8.44
N SER A 725 -29.78 10.61 7.25
CA SER A 725 -30.01 9.20 6.89
C SER A 725 -29.15 8.20 7.68
N GLY A 726 -27.97 8.64 8.11
CA GLY A 726 -26.96 7.80 8.75
C GLY A 726 -26.05 7.08 7.77
N ILE A 727 -26.26 7.26 6.46
CA ILE A 727 -25.37 6.71 5.42
C ILE A 727 -24.44 7.81 4.93
N LEU A 728 -23.13 7.62 5.11
CA LEU A 728 -22.09 8.51 4.63
C LEU A 728 -21.46 7.90 3.37
N SER A 729 -21.46 8.62 2.25
CA SER A 729 -20.91 8.11 0.98
C SER A 729 -20.10 9.14 0.19
N LYS A 730 -20.04 10.39 0.63
CA LYS A 730 -19.36 11.49 -0.06
C LYS A 730 -18.04 11.84 0.63
N PHE A 731 -17.15 10.86 0.75
CA PHE A 731 -15.87 11.06 1.44
C PHE A 731 -14.96 12.05 0.68
N PRO A 732 -14.34 13.01 1.37
CA PRO A 732 -13.38 13.92 0.77
C PRO A 732 -12.22 13.18 0.08
N THR A 733 -11.81 13.76 -1.05
CA THR A 733 -10.85 13.17 -1.97
C THR A 733 -9.40 13.56 -1.61
N ASP A 734 -9.23 14.74 -1.04
CA ASP A 734 -8.00 15.42 -0.64
C ASP A 734 -7.45 14.99 0.73
N VAL A 735 -8.24 14.30 1.55
CA VAL A 735 -7.80 13.84 2.88
C VAL A 735 -7.16 12.46 2.79
N ALA A 736 -5.84 12.41 2.95
CA ALA A 736 -5.04 11.19 2.96
C ALA A 736 -4.98 10.51 4.34
N LEU A 737 -4.67 9.20 4.36
CA LEU A 737 -4.32 8.51 5.60
C LEU A 737 -3.01 9.09 6.17
N ILE A 738 -2.89 9.10 7.49
CA ILE A 738 -1.62 9.43 8.13
C ILE A 738 -0.63 8.31 7.80
N PRO A 739 0.57 8.61 7.25
CA PRO A 739 1.59 7.61 6.97
C PRO A 739 1.95 6.80 8.22
N PRO A 740 2.33 5.52 8.06
CA PRO A 740 2.68 4.67 9.18
C PRO A 740 3.88 5.23 9.97
N LEU A 741 4.01 4.81 11.22
CA LEU A 741 5.02 5.32 12.16
C LEU A 741 6.42 5.23 11.57
N GLU A 742 6.69 4.11 10.93
CA GLU A 742 7.99 3.75 10.42
C GLU A 742 8.38 4.73 9.27
N ASP A 743 7.43 5.24 8.47
CA ASP A 743 7.71 6.23 7.41
C ASP A 743 7.95 7.64 7.96
N ARG A 744 7.69 7.85 9.25
CA ARG A 744 7.74 9.17 9.90
C ARG A 744 8.87 9.33 10.90
N MET A 745 9.59 8.25 11.23
CA MET A 745 10.78 8.32 12.07
C MET A 745 11.70 7.11 11.91
N ASP A 746 12.98 7.28 12.26
CA ASP A 746 13.95 6.19 12.27
C ASP A 746 13.58 5.09 13.30
N VAL A 747 13.21 3.92 12.78
CA VAL A 747 12.96 2.70 13.55
C VAL A 747 14.11 1.69 13.45
N SER A 748 15.28 2.08 12.92
CA SER A 748 16.42 1.17 12.71
C SER A 748 16.91 0.54 14.01
N VAL A 749 17.04 -0.79 14.01
CA VAL A 749 17.48 -1.55 15.18
C VAL A 749 19.01 -1.61 15.25
N PRO A 750 19.66 -1.05 16.27
CA PRO A 750 21.11 -1.15 16.41
C PRO A 750 21.57 -2.60 16.55
N PHE A 751 22.71 -2.95 15.97
CA PHE A 751 23.27 -4.31 16.08
C PHE A 751 23.43 -4.77 17.54
N THR A 752 23.79 -3.87 18.45
CA THR A 752 23.89 -4.16 19.89
C THR A 752 22.55 -4.54 20.52
N MET A 753 21.45 -3.92 20.07
CA MET A 753 20.09 -4.27 20.50
C MET A 753 19.70 -5.64 19.94
N LEU A 754 20.01 -5.92 18.67
CA LEU A 754 19.75 -7.23 18.05
C LEU A 754 20.53 -8.34 18.76
N VAL A 755 21.83 -8.16 19.01
CA VAL A 755 22.65 -9.12 19.78
C VAL A 755 22.12 -9.29 21.19
N ARG A 756 21.70 -8.20 21.87
CA ARG A 756 21.09 -8.28 23.19
C ARG A 756 19.81 -9.11 23.17
N GLU A 757 18.91 -8.88 22.22
CA GLU A 757 17.70 -9.68 22.08
C GLU A 757 18.03 -11.13 21.77
N LEU A 758 18.88 -11.43 20.79
CA LEU A 758 19.31 -12.80 20.47
C LEU A 758 19.98 -13.52 21.67
N SER A 759 20.78 -12.79 22.45
CA SER A 759 21.43 -13.32 23.65
C SER A 759 20.43 -13.78 24.71
N LYS A 760 19.24 -13.17 24.78
CA LYS A 760 18.16 -13.64 25.66
C LYS A 760 17.68 -15.03 25.29
N GLY A 761 17.86 -15.51 24.05
CA GLY A 761 17.56 -16.88 23.65
C GLY A 761 18.64 -17.89 24.08
N LEU A 762 19.90 -17.44 24.16
CA LEU A 762 21.10 -18.27 24.35
C LEU A 762 21.59 -18.35 25.81
N LEU A 763 21.29 -17.35 26.64
CA LEU A 763 21.70 -17.34 28.05
C LEU A 763 21.02 -18.48 28.84
N PRO A 764 21.72 -19.21 29.72
CA PRO A 764 21.08 -20.15 30.63
C PRO A 764 19.96 -19.48 31.45
N THR A 765 18.83 -20.18 31.64
CA THR A 765 17.63 -19.62 32.30
C THR A 765 17.92 -19.06 33.69
N TRP A 766 18.82 -19.68 34.45
CA TRP A 766 19.23 -19.23 35.79
C TRP A 766 20.01 -17.90 35.83
N LEU A 767 20.45 -17.37 34.68
CA LEU A 767 21.08 -16.04 34.55
C LEU A 767 20.10 -14.95 34.10
N ARG A 768 18.87 -15.30 33.73
CA ARG A 768 17.87 -14.35 33.22
C ARG A 768 17.02 -13.79 34.35
N LYS A 769 17.12 -12.48 34.60
CA LYS A 769 16.31 -11.77 35.61
C LYS A 769 14.79 -11.93 35.40
N GLU A 770 14.38 -12.15 34.15
CA GLU A 770 13.00 -12.38 33.73
C GLU A 770 12.40 -13.67 34.34
N VAL A 771 13.24 -14.65 34.70
CA VAL A 771 12.77 -15.94 35.28
C VAL A 771 12.19 -15.73 36.67
N THR A 772 12.82 -14.89 37.50
CA THR A 772 12.38 -14.58 38.88
C THR A 772 11.51 -13.33 38.98
N ALA A 773 10.96 -12.86 37.86
CA ALA A 773 10.10 -11.68 37.81
C ALA A 773 8.62 -12.09 37.94
N TRP A 774 7.81 -11.45 38.77
CA TRP A 774 6.39 -11.76 38.85
C TRP A 774 5.64 -11.13 37.68
N THR A 775 4.77 -11.89 36.99
CA THR A 775 4.05 -11.44 35.78
C THR A 775 2.55 -11.78 35.81
N GLY A 776 2.02 -12.21 36.95
CA GLY A 776 0.72 -12.90 37.04
C GLY A 776 0.75 -14.29 36.41
N ASN A 777 -0.43 -14.86 36.17
CA ASN A 777 -0.58 -16.18 35.55
C ASN A 777 -0.02 -16.17 34.11
N PRO A 778 0.51 -17.31 33.62
CA PRO A 778 0.97 -17.45 32.25
C PRO A 778 -0.10 -17.07 31.21
N VAL A 779 0.34 -16.81 29.98
CA VAL A 779 -0.54 -16.69 28.83
C VAL A 779 -1.30 -18.03 28.67
N PRO A 780 -2.64 -18.01 28.54
CA PRO A 780 -3.42 -19.24 28.33
C PRO A 780 -2.99 -19.99 27.05
N ASP A 781 -3.30 -21.28 26.98
CA ASP A 781 -2.98 -22.12 25.81
C ASP A 781 -3.89 -21.84 24.59
N ALA A 782 -4.95 -21.05 24.77
CA ALA A 782 -5.89 -20.64 23.74
C ALA A 782 -6.36 -19.20 24.00
N PRO A 783 -6.89 -18.47 22.98
CA PRO A 783 -7.48 -17.16 23.20
C PRO A 783 -8.56 -17.20 24.30
N THR A 784 -8.47 -16.28 25.26
CA THR A 784 -9.46 -16.11 26.33
C THR A 784 -10.00 -14.69 26.31
N TYR A 785 -11.27 -14.53 26.66
CA TYR A 785 -11.95 -13.24 26.68
C TYR A 785 -12.45 -12.89 28.09
N GLY A 786 -12.80 -11.62 28.30
CA GLY A 786 -13.26 -11.13 29.60
C GLY A 786 -12.16 -10.44 30.40
N MET A 787 -12.50 -9.23 30.83
CA MET A 787 -11.71 -8.37 31.69
C MET A 787 -12.57 -7.95 32.89
N SER A 788 -11.94 -7.63 34.01
CA SER A 788 -12.55 -6.81 35.06
C SER A 788 -12.13 -5.36 34.81
N VAL A 789 -13.06 -4.41 34.93
CA VAL A 789 -12.82 -2.98 34.63
C VAL A 789 -13.31 -2.13 35.80
N HIS A 790 -12.43 -1.29 36.34
CA HIS A 790 -12.77 -0.35 37.40
C HIS A 790 -12.37 1.08 37.06
N LEU A 791 -13.26 2.03 37.33
CA LEU A 791 -13.11 3.43 36.97
C LEU A 791 -12.98 4.30 38.23
N LEU A 792 -11.93 5.10 38.26
CA LEU A 792 -11.66 6.08 39.32
C LEU A 792 -11.72 7.49 38.73
N HIS A 793 -12.56 8.33 39.33
CA HIS A 793 -12.71 9.72 38.95
C HIS A 793 -12.01 10.63 39.95
N TYR A 794 -11.28 11.61 39.44
CA TYR A 794 -10.67 12.68 40.25
C TYR A 794 -11.09 14.03 39.69
N SER A 795 -11.48 14.94 40.59
CA SER A 795 -11.96 16.27 40.22
C SER A 795 -10.86 17.10 39.56
N PRO A 796 -11.20 18.19 38.83
CA PRO A 796 -10.19 19.10 38.29
C PRO A 796 -9.22 19.65 39.34
N GLU A 797 -9.70 19.85 40.57
CA GLU A 797 -8.87 20.32 41.69
C GLU A 797 -7.91 19.22 42.17
N ASP A 798 -8.38 17.99 42.36
CA ASP A 798 -7.52 16.85 42.71
C ASP A 798 -6.45 16.59 41.64
N ALA A 799 -6.85 16.60 40.37
CA ALA A 799 -5.95 16.41 39.24
C ALA A 799 -4.86 17.50 39.21
N LYS A 800 -5.25 18.77 39.43
CA LYS A 800 -4.32 19.89 39.52
C LYS A 800 -3.36 19.75 40.70
N GLN A 801 -3.85 19.34 41.87
CA GLN A 801 -3.01 19.09 43.04
C GLN A 801 -2.00 17.97 42.80
N LEU A 802 -2.42 16.84 42.23
CA LEU A 802 -1.52 15.72 41.86
C LEU A 802 -0.45 16.15 40.85
N LEU A 803 -0.83 16.96 39.86
CA LEU A 803 0.10 17.50 38.87
C LEU A 803 1.11 18.46 39.51
N GLN A 804 0.65 19.34 40.41
CA GLN A 804 1.51 20.27 41.14
C GLN A 804 2.48 19.53 42.06
N LEU A 805 1.99 18.54 42.81
CA LEU A 805 2.80 17.70 43.69
C LEU A 805 3.84 16.91 42.90
N SER A 806 3.46 16.29 41.77
CA SER A 806 4.41 15.60 40.90
C SER A 806 5.51 16.56 40.42
N ARG A 807 5.14 17.76 39.98
CA ARG A 807 6.09 18.78 39.51
C ARG A 807 7.02 19.29 40.62
N SER A 808 6.53 19.49 41.85
CA SER A 808 7.37 19.93 42.96
C SER A 808 8.46 18.92 43.31
N HIS A 809 8.23 17.65 42.99
CA HIS A 809 9.19 16.55 43.14
C HIS A 809 9.90 16.15 41.84
N LYS A 810 9.89 17.02 40.81
CA LYS A 810 10.58 16.80 39.52
C LYS A 810 10.15 15.52 38.77
N THR A 811 8.94 15.04 39.01
CA THR A 811 8.35 13.88 38.31
C THR A 811 7.13 14.31 37.46
N THR A 812 6.70 13.43 36.56
CA THR A 812 5.43 13.55 35.82
C THR A 812 4.34 12.75 36.52
N LEU A 813 3.08 13.01 36.17
CA LEU A 813 1.97 12.20 36.67
C LEU A 813 2.16 10.71 36.36
N THR A 814 2.65 10.38 35.16
CA THR A 814 3.01 9.01 34.77
C THR A 814 4.05 8.40 35.72
N GLY A 815 5.12 9.14 36.05
CA GLY A 815 6.16 8.68 36.97
C GLY A 815 5.62 8.42 38.38
N THR A 816 4.75 9.31 38.86
CA THR A 816 4.06 9.18 40.15
C THR A 816 3.14 7.96 40.18
N LEU A 817 2.23 7.83 39.22
CA LEU A 817 1.27 6.71 39.19
C LEU A 817 1.97 5.35 38.99
N HIS A 818 3.03 5.30 38.18
CA HIS A 818 3.81 4.08 37.99
C HIS A 818 4.50 3.66 39.29
N THR A 819 5.08 4.61 40.01
CA THR A 819 5.76 4.34 41.28
C THR A 819 4.76 3.90 42.35
N LEU A 820 3.58 4.51 42.39
CA LEU A 820 2.48 4.08 43.25
C LEU A 820 2.06 2.63 42.93
N ALA A 821 1.86 2.31 41.66
CA ALA A 821 1.51 0.95 41.23
C ALA A 821 2.59 -0.06 41.63
N LEU A 822 3.87 0.29 41.47
CA LEU A 822 4.99 -0.55 41.88
C LEU A 822 5.02 -0.79 43.40
N MET A 823 4.72 0.22 44.22
CA MET A 823 4.64 0.09 45.68
C MET A 823 3.54 -0.89 46.08
N VAL A 824 2.31 -0.68 45.59
CA VAL A 824 1.15 -1.53 45.89
C VAL A 824 1.44 -2.96 45.46
N LEU A 825 1.91 -3.15 44.23
CA LEU A 825 2.18 -4.47 43.68
C LEU A 825 3.31 -5.19 44.41
N SER A 826 4.36 -4.47 44.83
CA SER A 826 5.45 -5.02 45.65
C SER A 826 4.94 -5.52 47.02
N GLY A 827 3.97 -4.83 47.61
CA GLY A 827 3.32 -5.25 48.86
C GLY A 827 2.50 -6.51 48.69
N LEU A 828 1.71 -6.60 47.61
CA LEU A 828 0.85 -7.76 47.33
C LEU A 828 1.65 -9.01 46.97
N ILE A 829 2.67 -8.89 46.12
CA ILE A 829 3.51 -10.03 45.70
C ILE A 829 4.18 -10.69 46.91
N ARG A 830 4.60 -9.91 47.92
CA ARG A 830 5.21 -10.46 49.13
C ARG A 830 4.26 -11.23 50.04
N LYS A 831 2.96 -11.06 49.85
CA LYS A 831 1.92 -11.79 50.59
C LYS A 831 1.52 -13.08 49.88
N LEU A 832 2.02 -13.33 48.66
CA LEU A 832 1.73 -14.55 47.92
C LEU A 832 2.38 -15.78 48.59
N PRO A 833 1.78 -16.97 48.48
CA PRO A 833 2.34 -18.21 49.05
C PRO A 833 3.73 -18.57 48.51
N ASP A 834 4.02 -18.15 47.29
CA ASP A 834 5.25 -18.37 46.52
C ASP A 834 6.12 -17.10 46.42
N ALA A 835 5.95 -16.14 47.33
CA ALA A 835 6.65 -14.86 47.33
C ALA A 835 8.19 -14.96 47.22
N ASP A 836 8.79 -16.03 47.78
CA ASP A 836 10.23 -16.26 47.75
C ASP A 836 10.79 -16.53 46.32
N GLU A 837 9.93 -16.85 45.35
CA GLU A 837 10.32 -17.06 43.96
C GLU A 837 10.50 -15.75 43.17
N TYR A 838 9.97 -14.64 43.69
CA TYR A 838 9.91 -13.37 42.98
C TYR A 838 10.82 -12.30 43.60
N THR A 839 11.64 -11.67 42.75
CA THR A 839 12.55 -10.59 43.16
C THR A 839 12.28 -9.26 42.46
N SER A 840 11.48 -9.29 41.39
CA SER A 840 11.23 -8.12 40.54
C SER A 840 9.88 -8.17 39.84
N VAL A 841 9.47 -7.05 39.27
CA VAL A 841 8.25 -6.86 38.49
C VAL A 841 8.59 -6.12 37.19
N PRO A 842 8.35 -6.74 36.03
CA PRO A 842 8.43 -6.08 34.73
C PRO A 842 7.20 -5.19 34.52
N MET A 843 7.43 -3.93 34.16
CA MET A 843 6.39 -2.94 33.88
C MET A 843 6.64 -2.27 32.51
N VAL A 844 5.56 -1.82 31.88
CA VAL A 844 5.57 -1.23 30.53
C VAL A 844 4.86 0.13 30.57
N VAL A 845 5.44 1.12 29.89
CA VAL A 845 4.85 2.45 29.71
C VAL A 845 4.81 2.74 28.21
N PRO A 846 3.63 2.73 27.58
CA PRO A 846 3.45 3.25 26.23
C PRO A 846 3.83 4.74 26.15
N ILE A 847 4.49 5.13 25.07
CA ILE A 847 4.99 6.48 24.83
C ILE A 847 4.48 6.94 23.46
N SER A 848 3.75 8.07 23.47
CA SER A 848 3.38 8.75 22.22
C SER A 848 4.61 9.30 21.50
N LEU A 849 4.69 8.99 20.21
CA LEU A 849 5.73 9.43 19.30
C LEU A 849 5.29 10.59 18.41
N ARG A 850 4.03 11.04 18.52
CA ARG A 850 3.47 12.17 17.72
C ARG A 850 4.38 13.41 17.70
N ARG A 851 5.01 13.73 18.83
CA ARG A 851 5.96 14.86 18.96
C ARG A 851 7.25 14.71 18.17
N TYR A 852 7.63 13.48 17.82
CA TYR A 852 8.85 13.16 17.08
C TYR A 852 8.59 12.92 15.60
N THR A 853 7.37 12.50 15.25
CA THR A 853 6.89 12.30 13.87
C THR A 853 6.23 13.55 13.28
N ASN A 854 6.20 14.64 14.05
CA ASN A 854 5.50 15.89 13.74
C ASN A 854 4.02 15.68 13.37
N THR A 855 3.35 14.78 14.10
CA THR A 855 1.97 14.38 13.83
C THR A 855 1.00 15.16 14.73
N PRO A 856 -0.09 15.73 14.19
CA PRO A 856 -1.05 16.50 14.99
C PRO A 856 -1.65 15.68 16.15
N PRO A 857 -1.93 16.30 17.31
CA PRO A 857 -2.60 15.62 18.43
C PRO A 857 -3.98 15.03 18.10
N ILE A 858 -4.66 15.60 17.10
CA ILE A 858 -5.99 15.18 16.63
C ILE A 858 -5.92 14.14 15.50
N ALA A 859 -4.74 13.62 15.17
CA ALA A 859 -4.57 12.65 14.10
C ALA A 859 -4.84 11.21 14.58
N PHE A 860 -5.56 10.45 13.75
CA PHE A 860 -5.69 9.01 13.89
C PHE A 860 -4.48 8.32 13.26
N CYS A 861 -3.69 7.64 14.09
CA CYS A 861 -2.47 6.94 13.67
C CYS A 861 -1.97 6.00 14.78
N ASN A 862 -1.03 5.12 14.44
CA ASN A 862 -0.32 4.26 15.40
C ASN A 862 1.07 4.80 15.75
N HIS A 863 1.16 6.08 16.09
CA HIS A 863 2.43 6.73 16.42
C HIS A 863 2.78 6.57 17.89
N VAL A 864 2.99 5.32 18.28
CA VAL A 864 3.25 4.91 19.67
C VAL A 864 4.31 3.82 19.72
N SER A 865 5.16 3.86 20.75
CA SER A 865 6.01 2.74 21.13
C SER A 865 5.89 2.51 22.64
N ALA A 866 6.76 1.70 23.24
CA ALA A 866 6.81 1.53 24.67
C ALA A 866 8.23 1.48 25.22
N TYR A 867 8.34 1.96 26.46
CA TYR A 867 9.44 1.69 27.35
C TYR A 867 9.06 0.52 28.27
N SER A 868 9.99 -0.42 28.48
CA SER A 868 9.82 -1.54 29.40
C SER A 868 10.99 -1.62 30.36
N ALA A 869 10.71 -1.83 31.63
CA ALA A 869 11.71 -1.94 32.69
C ALA A 869 11.35 -3.03 33.69
N ILE A 870 12.37 -3.69 34.23
CA ILE A 870 12.25 -4.68 35.30
C ILE A 870 12.63 -4.00 36.61
N HIS A 871 11.64 -3.78 37.47
CA HIS A 871 11.80 -3.11 38.75
C HIS A 871 12.01 -4.11 39.89
N PRO A 872 12.97 -3.92 40.80
CA PRO A 872 13.05 -4.73 42.01
C PRO A 872 11.83 -4.50 42.90
N LEU A 873 11.42 -5.53 43.64
CA LEU A 873 10.35 -5.39 44.64
C LEU A 873 10.78 -4.39 45.74
N LEU A 874 9.98 -3.36 46.00
CA LEU A 874 10.30 -2.30 46.98
C LEU A 874 10.20 -2.80 48.42
N PRO A 875 11.18 -2.58 49.33
CA PRO A 875 11.20 -3.13 50.69
C PRO A 875 9.90 -3.00 51.51
N ALA A 876 9.67 -3.89 52.48
CA ALA A 876 8.42 -3.97 53.26
C ALA A 876 8.13 -2.69 54.08
N ASP A 877 9.16 -2.01 54.60
CA ASP A 877 9.08 -0.72 55.28
C ASP A 877 8.66 0.45 54.36
N LYS A 878 8.70 0.22 53.05
CA LYS A 878 8.24 1.14 52.01
C LYS A 878 6.96 0.65 51.29
N GLY A 879 6.35 -0.48 51.70
CA GLY A 879 5.42 -1.16 50.78
C GLY A 879 4.32 -2.09 51.31
N SER A 880 4.15 -2.41 52.60
CA SER A 880 3.07 -3.35 52.99
C SER A 880 2.08 -2.92 54.07
N ASP A 881 2.45 -2.06 55.02
CA ASP A 881 1.58 -1.69 56.17
C ASP A 881 1.56 -0.19 56.52
N ALA A 882 2.35 0.64 55.84
CA ALA A 882 2.35 2.09 56.06
C ALA A 882 1.31 2.76 55.15
N THR A 883 0.46 3.62 55.73
CA THR A 883 -0.42 4.49 54.96
C THR A 883 0.43 5.35 54.03
N ILE A 884 0.31 5.17 52.72
CA ILE A 884 1.04 5.97 51.72
C ILE A 884 0.66 7.44 51.90
N SER A 885 1.64 8.31 51.96
CA SER A 885 1.48 9.76 52.07
C SER A 885 2.56 10.47 51.25
N ALA A 886 2.39 11.77 51.01
CA ALA A 886 3.41 12.56 50.31
C ALA A 886 4.80 12.50 50.99
N ASP A 887 4.87 12.29 52.30
CA ASP A 887 6.12 12.26 53.07
C ASP A 887 6.90 10.94 52.93
N ASN A 888 6.21 9.81 52.75
CA ASN A 888 6.83 8.49 52.65
C ASN A 888 6.89 7.93 51.22
N PHE A 889 6.34 8.66 50.25
CA PHE A 889 6.36 8.29 48.84
C PHE A 889 7.79 8.41 48.27
N PRO A 890 8.28 7.40 47.51
CA PRO A 890 9.64 7.39 46.96
C PRO A 890 9.74 8.30 45.71
N TRP A 891 9.71 9.61 45.93
CA TRP A 891 9.75 10.63 44.88
C TRP A 891 10.97 10.54 43.97
N ASP A 892 12.13 10.14 44.49
CA ASP A 892 13.35 9.96 43.69
C ASP A 892 13.15 8.89 42.61
N LEU A 893 12.48 7.77 42.93
CA LEU A 893 12.19 6.70 41.97
C LEU A 893 11.23 7.18 40.87
N ALA A 894 10.23 7.98 41.25
CA ALA A 894 9.29 8.58 40.31
C ALA A 894 9.99 9.57 39.37
N ALA A 895 10.86 10.44 39.92
CA ALA A 895 11.63 11.41 39.16
C ALA A 895 12.61 10.74 38.19
N ASP A 896 13.31 9.69 38.64
CA ASP A 896 14.22 8.89 37.80
C ASP A 896 13.49 8.24 36.63
N LEU A 897 12.30 7.67 36.87
CA LEU A 897 11.48 7.12 35.81
C LEU A 897 11.05 8.19 34.82
N SER A 898 10.57 9.35 35.29
CA SER A 898 10.19 10.45 34.39
C SER A 898 11.36 10.96 33.55
N ALA A 899 12.55 11.07 34.14
CA ALA A 899 13.77 11.42 33.42
C ALA A 899 14.12 10.38 32.36
N THR A 900 14.03 9.08 32.72
CA THR A 900 14.29 7.96 31.81
C THR A 900 13.31 7.93 30.65
N LEU A 901 12.01 8.05 30.91
CA LEU A 901 10.99 8.10 29.86
C LEU A 901 11.24 9.27 28.89
N LYS A 902 11.65 10.44 29.41
CA LYS A 902 12.00 11.59 28.56
C LYS A 902 13.22 11.31 27.68
N GLN A 903 14.23 10.62 28.22
CA GLN A 903 15.46 10.27 27.53
C GLN A 903 15.27 9.17 26.47
N GLU A 904 14.49 8.14 26.78
CA GLU A 904 14.31 6.95 25.94
C GLU A 904 13.25 7.14 24.85
N ALA A 905 12.28 8.04 25.06
CA ALA A 905 11.19 8.29 24.13
C ALA A 905 11.60 8.45 22.64
N PRO A 906 12.59 9.29 22.26
CA PRO A 906 12.97 9.45 20.85
C PRO A 906 13.57 8.18 20.23
N TYR A 907 14.10 7.27 21.05
CA TYR A 907 14.73 6.03 20.60
C TYR A 907 13.80 4.81 20.69
N SER A 908 12.64 4.96 21.33
CA SER A 908 11.73 3.85 21.56
C SER A 908 11.13 3.27 20.28
N GLY A 909 11.10 4.01 19.16
CA GLY A 909 10.67 3.51 17.84
C GLY A 909 11.45 2.28 17.36
N ARG A 910 12.70 2.10 17.82
CA ARG A 910 13.55 0.93 17.52
C ARG A 910 12.93 -0.40 17.97
N THR A 911 12.06 -0.38 18.99
CA THR A 911 11.31 -1.58 19.40
C THR A 911 10.34 -2.02 18.32
N ILE A 912 9.69 -1.08 17.64
CA ILE A 912 8.79 -1.38 16.50
C ILE A 912 9.61 -1.92 15.32
N GLY A 913 10.80 -1.38 15.10
CA GLY A 913 11.75 -1.88 14.10
C GLY A 913 12.13 -3.35 14.24
N LEU A 914 11.94 -3.98 15.41
CA LEU A 914 12.17 -5.41 15.57
C LEU A 914 11.18 -6.28 14.77
N LEU A 915 9.97 -5.77 14.47
CA LEU A 915 8.95 -6.46 13.68
C LEU A 915 9.45 -6.88 12.29
N LYS A 916 10.37 -6.09 11.74
CA LYS A 916 11.08 -6.35 10.49
C LYS A 916 11.72 -7.75 10.46
N TYR A 917 12.27 -8.22 11.58
CA TYR A 917 12.96 -9.51 11.65
C TYR A 917 12.00 -10.71 11.75
N LEU A 918 10.68 -10.48 11.81
CA LEU A 918 9.69 -11.55 11.68
C LEU A 918 9.39 -11.91 10.21
N SER A 919 9.83 -11.10 9.25
CA SER A 919 9.62 -11.36 7.81
C SER A 919 8.15 -11.68 7.47
N GLY A 920 7.20 -10.91 8.03
CA GLY A 920 5.77 -11.11 7.81
C GLY A 920 5.11 -12.24 8.62
N LYS A 921 5.88 -13.06 9.35
CA LYS A 921 5.38 -14.20 10.14
C LYS A 921 4.81 -13.80 11.51
N TYR A 922 3.90 -12.83 11.51
CA TYR A 922 3.31 -12.29 12.74
C TYR A 922 2.47 -13.34 13.48
N ASP A 923 1.73 -14.17 12.76
CA ASP A 923 0.90 -15.24 13.33
C ASP A 923 1.71 -16.26 14.12
N GLU A 924 2.75 -16.83 13.49
CA GLU A 924 3.63 -17.82 14.12
C GLU A 924 4.25 -17.26 15.41
N TYR A 925 4.70 -16.00 15.36
CA TYR A 925 5.24 -15.31 16.52
C TYR A 925 4.20 -15.13 17.64
N LEU A 926 2.99 -14.70 17.31
CA LEU A 926 1.91 -14.47 18.27
C LEU A 926 1.40 -15.77 18.89
N LEU A 927 1.14 -16.79 18.08
CA LEU A 927 0.75 -18.13 18.53
C LEU A 927 1.83 -18.77 19.39
N GLY A 928 3.10 -18.52 19.06
CA GLY A 928 4.25 -18.98 19.84
C GLY A 928 4.34 -18.40 21.25
N LYS A 929 3.49 -17.42 21.63
CA LYS A 929 3.41 -16.89 23.01
C LYS A 929 2.41 -17.63 23.90
N LEU A 930 1.52 -18.44 23.34
CA LEU A 930 0.56 -19.22 24.12
C LEU A 930 1.27 -20.19 25.06
N GLY A 931 0.72 -20.38 26.26
CA GLY A 931 1.29 -21.22 27.32
C GLY A 931 2.59 -20.70 27.96
N LYS A 932 3.10 -19.54 27.54
CA LYS A 932 4.36 -18.96 28.07
C LYS A 932 4.10 -17.91 29.13
N LYS A 933 5.15 -17.59 29.90
CA LYS A 933 5.14 -16.47 30.84
C LYS A 933 4.84 -15.15 30.12
N ARG A 934 4.04 -14.26 30.73
CA ARG A 934 3.72 -12.95 30.17
C ARG A 934 4.95 -12.05 30.09
N ASP A 935 4.97 -11.15 29.11
CA ASP A 935 6.11 -10.25 28.91
C ASP A 935 6.27 -9.22 30.03
N ALA A 936 5.15 -8.76 30.62
CA ALA A 936 5.19 -7.89 31.80
C ALA A 936 3.97 -8.09 32.72
N ALA A 937 4.09 -7.61 33.96
CA ALA A 937 3.03 -7.65 34.96
C ALA A 937 2.04 -6.50 34.77
N LEU A 938 2.55 -5.28 34.58
CA LEU A 938 1.74 -4.08 34.58
C LEU A 938 2.04 -3.19 33.37
N GLU A 939 1.01 -2.72 32.69
CA GLU A 939 1.10 -1.60 31.74
C GLU A 939 0.50 -0.34 32.36
N LEU A 940 1.24 0.77 32.35
CA LEU A 940 0.70 2.09 32.72
C LEU A 940 0.62 2.97 31.47
N SER A 941 -0.59 3.13 30.94
CA SER A 941 -0.86 3.82 29.67
C SER A 941 -1.52 5.16 29.92
N ASN A 942 -0.83 6.26 29.60
CA ASN A 942 -1.33 7.61 29.82
C ASN A 942 -1.50 8.33 28.48
N VAL A 943 -2.75 8.55 28.06
CA VAL A 943 -3.06 9.24 26.79
C VAL A 943 -2.94 10.76 26.88
N GLY A 944 -2.73 11.29 28.09
CA GLY A 944 -2.40 12.69 28.35
C GLY A 944 -3.62 13.58 28.52
N SER A 945 -3.41 14.89 28.37
CA SER A 945 -4.45 15.91 28.43
C SER A 945 -5.34 15.88 27.20
N PHE A 946 -6.61 16.23 27.37
CA PHE A 946 -7.55 16.39 26.27
C PHE A 946 -7.01 17.37 25.20
N PRO A 947 -6.98 17.00 23.91
CA PRO A 947 -6.46 17.86 22.87
C PRO A 947 -7.41 19.05 22.63
N LYS A 948 -6.85 20.27 22.60
CA LYS A 948 -7.60 21.49 22.29
C LYS A 948 -7.66 21.66 20.77
N VAL A 949 -8.84 22.01 20.26
CA VAL A 949 -9.06 22.34 18.86
C VAL A 949 -8.83 23.84 18.69
N ASP A 950 -7.83 24.25 17.91
CA ASP A 950 -7.82 25.60 17.34
C ASP A 950 -8.96 25.64 16.32
N LYS A 951 -9.85 26.65 16.43
CA LYS A 951 -11.06 26.79 15.59
C LYS A 951 -10.75 26.37 14.15
N ILE A 952 -11.49 25.40 13.60
CA ILE A 952 -11.46 25.09 12.17
C ILE A 952 -11.87 26.40 11.47
N GLN A 953 -10.89 27.15 10.94
CA GLN A 953 -11.17 28.44 10.30
C GLN A 953 -11.87 28.18 8.96
N PRO A 954 -13.08 28.72 8.74
CA PRO A 954 -13.56 28.91 7.39
C PRO A 954 -12.80 30.11 6.80
N GLU A 955 -12.26 29.97 5.59
CA GLU A 955 -11.73 31.11 4.84
C GLU A 955 -12.86 32.12 4.55
N GLY A 956 -12.89 33.22 5.30
CA GLY A 956 -13.83 34.32 5.12
C GLY A 956 -13.64 35.42 6.16
N PRO A 957 -13.91 36.70 5.83
CA PRO A 957 -13.67 37.81 6.75
C PRO A 957 -14.65 37.74 7.94
N THR A 958 -14.08 37.73 9.14
CA THR A 958 -14.76 37.54 10.42
C THR A 958 -15.52 38.79 10.88
N GLU A 959 -16.83 38.68 11.07
CA GLU A 959 -17.53 39.44 12.13
C GLU A 959 -17.36 38.68 13.45
N GLU A 960 -16.85 39.37 14.47
CA GLU A 960 -16.77 38.87 15.85
C GLU A 960 -18.18 38.55 16.36
N THR A 961 -18.58 37.29 16.27
CA THR A 961 -19.75 36.76 16.96
C THR A 961 -19.29 36.00 18.20
N ASN A 962 -19.78 36.42 19.37
CA ASN A 962 -19.62 35.75 20.65
C ASN A 962 -20.08 34.28 20.53
N LEU A 963 -19.12 33.35 20.46
CA LEU A 963 -19.35 31.92 20.59
C LEU A 963 -19.46 31.60 22.09
N ASP A 964 -20.68 31.61 22.62
CA ASP A 964 -20.95 30.98 23.92
C ASP A 964 -20.90 29.44 23.76
N ASP A 965 -20.03 28.78 24.53
CA ASP A 965 -19.72 27.34 24.55
C ASP A 965 -20.92 26.47 25.00
N THR A 966 -21.70 25.92 24.05
CA THR A 966 -22.93 25.16 24.36
C THR A 966 -22.70 23.71 24.81
N TRP A 967 -21.74 22.99 24.22
CA TRP A 967 -21.36 21.61 24.57
C TRP A 967 -19.99 21.55 25.25
N ARG A 968 -19.80 20.67 26.24
CA ARG A 968 -18.51 20.42 26.93
C ARG A 968 -18.32 18.96 27.33
N ILE A 969 -17.08 18.53 27.55
CA ILE A 969 -16.75 17.20 28.08
C ILE A 969 -16.30 17.29 29.54
N GLU A 970 -17.04 16.65 30.43
CA GLU A 970 -16.80 16.73 31.87
C GLU A 970 -15.86 15.64 32.38
N GLN A 971 -15.95 14.45 31.80
CA GLN A 971 -15.20 13.26 32.23
C GLN A 971 -14.72 12.48 31.01
N VAL A 972 -13.53 11.91 31.09
CA VAL A 972 -12.98 11.01 30.06
C VAL A 972 -12.32 9.81 30.73
N TYR A 973 -12.61 8.61 30.24
CA TYR A 973 -11.92 7.39 30.61
C TYR A 973 -11.30 6.75 29.38
N PHE A 974 -10.06 6.29 29.50
CA PHE A 974 -9.42 5.45 28.50
C PHE A 974 -9.28 4.05 29.09
N ALA A 975 -9.61 3.02 28.33
CA ALA A 975 -9.43 1.62 28.70
C ALA A 975 -9.06 0.79 27.48
N GLN A 976 -8.36 -0.30 27.71
CA GLN A 976 -7.91 -1.24 26.68
C GLN A 976 -7.92 -2.66 27.24
N ALA A 977 -8.33 -3.61 26.42
CA ALA A 977 -8.46 -5.00 26.82
C ALA A 977 -7.58 -5.91 25.97
N ASN A 978 -6.71 -6.68 26.63
CA ASN A 978 -5.84 -7.68 26.00
C ASN A 978 -5.81 -8.97 26.82
N PRO A 979 -6.94 -9.66 27.00
CA PRO A 979 -7.03 -10.75 27.97
C PRO A 979 -6.06 -11.91 27.70
N THR A 980 -5.79 -12.20 26.42
CA THR A 980 -4.88 -13.29 26.03
C THR A 980 -3.42 -12.88 26.18
N LEU A 981 -2.90 -12.01 25.30
CA LEU A 981 -1.47 -11.69 25.21
C LEU A 981 -1.05 -10.42 25.98
N GLY A 982 -1.97 -9.78 26.69
CA GLY A 982 -1.73 -8.54 27.43
C GLY A 982 -0.93 -8.73 28.71
N MET A 983 -0.66 -7.60 29.37
CA MET A 983 -0.07 -7.59 30.71
C MET A 983 -1.15 -8.03 31.72
N ALA A 984 -0.73 -8.53 32.88
CA ALA A 984 -1.67 -9.02 33.88
C ALA A 984 -2.60 -7.93 34.40
N LEU A 985 -2.08 -6.71 34.56
CA LEU A 985 -2.83 -5.53 34.98
C LEU A 985 -2.52 -4.34 34.07
N THR A 986 -3.50 -3.49 33.83
CA THR A 986 -3.34 -2.22 33.10
C THR A 986 -3.91 -1.08 33.91
N VAL A 987 -3.13 -0.01 34.07
CA VAL A 987 -3.58 1.28 34.63
C VAL A 987 -3.60 2.28 33.50
N ASN A 988 -4.76 2.74 33.11
CA ASN A 988 -4.93 3.67 31.99
C ASN A 988 -5.38 5.04 32.51
N VAL A 989 -4.86 6.12 31.92
CA VAL A 989 -5.02 7.48 32.42
C VAL A 989 -5.42 8.42 31.29
N ALA A 990 -6.47 9.21 31.50
CA ALA A 990 -6.96 10.20 30.55
C ALA A 990 -7.36 11.50 31.26
N GLY A 991 -6.97 12.65 30.71
CA GLY A 991 -7.45 13.96 31.16
C GLY A 991 -8.66 14.42 30.33
N ALA A 992 -9.67 14.99 30.99
CA ALA A 992 -10.84 15.58 30.32
C ALA A 992 -10.63 17.06 29.96
N GLU A 993 -11.50 17.60 29.10
CA GLU A 993 -11.53 19.03 28.77
C GLU A 993 -11.73 19.91 30.02
N SER A 994 -12.60 19.47 30.94
CA SER A 994 -12.85 20.12 32.24
C SER A 994 -11.62 20.20 33.15
N GLY A 995 -10.53 19.50 32.82
CA GLY A 995 -9.35 19.32 33.66
C GLY A 995 -9.45 18.18 34.67
N SER A 996 -10.57 17.43 34.69
CA SER A 996 -10.70 16.22 35.51
C SER A 996 -9.79 15.09 35.01
N LEU A 997 -9.52 14.11 35.88
CA LEU A 997 -8.66 12.97 35.60
C LEU A 997 -9.45 11.68 35.76
N GLY A 998 -9.55 10.90 34.68
CA GLY A 998 -10.07 9.53 34.71
C GLY A 998 -8.91 8.53 34.77
N VAL A 999 -9.03 7.55 35.67
CA VAL A 999 -8.11 6.40 35.75
C VAL A 999 -8.94 5.14 35.62
N SER A 1000 -8.61 4.27 34.68
CA SER A 1000 -9.17 2.92 34.62
C SER A 1000 -8.13 1.88 35.04
N ILE A 1001 -8.56 0.91 35.84
CA ILE A 1001 -7.74 -0.23 36.24
C ILE A 1001 -8.43 -1.47 35.69
N CYS A 1002 -7.70 -2.24 34.89
CA CYS A 1002 -8.25 -3.43 34.25
C CYS A 1002 -7.30 -4.62 34.44
N TRP A 1003 -7.86 -5.82 34.57
CA TRP A 1003 -7.10 -7.07 34.54
C TRP A 1003 -7.88 -8.16 33.82
N SER A 1004 -7.15 -9.11 33.24
CA SER A 1004 -7.79 -10.29 32.66
C SER A 1004 -8.14 -11.28 33.76
N LYS A 1005 -9.35 -11.85 33.66
CA LYS A 1005 -9.79 -12.95 34.53
C LYS A 1005 -8.94 -14.21 34.37
N SER A 1006 -8.15 -14.32 33.28
CA SER A 1006 -7.17 -15.40 33.09
C SER A 1006 -5.79 -15.08 33.68
N ALA A 1007 -5.45 -13.79 33.82
CA ALA A 1007 -4.12 -13.35 34.22
C ALA A 1007 -3.98 -13.16 35.73
N LEU A 1008 -5.07 -12.76 36.39
CA LEU A 1008 -5.11 -12.49 37.83
C LEU A 1008 -6.41 -12.98 38.45
N ASP A 1009 -6.31 -13.50 39.67
CA ASP A 1009 -7.46 -13.78 40.51
C ASP A 1009 -8.16 -12.48 40.91
N GLU A 1010 -9.49 -12.51 40.95
CA GLU A 1010 -10.32 -11.35 41.26
C GLU A 1010 -9.96 -10.72 42.62
N ALA A 1011 -9.68 -11.54 43.64
CA ALA A 1011 -9.27 -11.07 44.96
C ALA A 1011 -7.97 -10.24 44.90
N PHE A 1012 -6.98 -10.67 44.12
CA PHE A 1012 -5.72 -9.96 43.96
C PHE A 1012 -5.92 -8.62 43.24
N GLY A 1013 -6.74 -8.62 42.18
CA GLY A 1013 -7.09 -7.40 41.45
C GLY A 1013 -7.81 -6.37 42.34
N GLN A 1014 -8.77 -6.82 43.15
CA GLN A 1014 -9.49 -5.98 44.11
C GLN A 1014 -8.57 -5.41 45.21
N GLU A 1015 -7.63 -6.19 45.72
CA GLU A 1015 -6.63 -5.70 46.68
C GLU A 1015 -5.70 -4.65 46.05
N PHE A 1016 -5.30 -4.83 44.79
CA PHE A 1016 -4.54 -3.83 44.05
C PHE A 1016 -5.33 -2.54 43.86
N LEU A 1017 -6.60 -2.63 43.44
CA LEU A 1017 -7.49 -1.48 43.27
C LEU A 1017 -7.63 -0.70 44.59
N ALA A 1018 -7.90 -1.39 45.70
CA ALA A 1018 -8.03 -0.79 47.01
C ALA A 1018 -6.74 -0.09 47.45
N GLY A 1019 -5.58 -0.75 47.28
CA GLY A 1019 -4.27 -0.18 47.61
C GLY A 1019 -3.91 1.04 46.76
N PHE A 1020 -4.17 0.98 45.45
CA PHE A 1020 -3.91 2.07 44.52
C PHE A 1020 -4.79 3.29 44.83
N LYS A 1021 -6.10 3.08 45.04
CA LYS A 1021 -7.05 4.14 45.42
C LYS A 1021 -6.66 4.80 46.75
N ALA A 1022 -6.35 3.99 47.76
CA ALA A 1022 -5.91 4.48 49.06
C ALA A 1022 -4.61 5.29 48.96
N GLY A 1023 -3.65 4.82 48.17
CA GLY A 1023 -2.39 5.51 47.97
C GLY A 1023 -2.54 6.85 47.24
N LEU A 1024 -3.41 6.92 46.24
CA LEU A 1024 -3.67 8.19 45.55
C LEU A 1024 -4.35 9.22 46.46
N HIS A 1025 -5.31 8.78 47.29
CA HIS A 1025 -5.91 9.65 48.32
C HIS A 1025 -4.87 10.13 49.34
N GLY A 1026 -3.95 9.24 49.74
CA GLY A 1026 -2.85 9.57 50.64
C GLY A 1026 -1.91 10.64 50.10
N LEU A 1027 -1.66 10.64 48.79
CA LEU A 1027 -0.89 11.70 48.11
C LEU A 1027 -1.63 13.04 48.04
N LEU A 1028 -2.96 13.02 47.91
CA LEU A 1028 -3.81 14.22 47.90
C LEU A 1028 -4.00 14.85 49.29
N GLY A 1029 -3.74 14.10 50.37
CA GLY A 1029 -4.01 14.56 51.73
C GLY A 1029 -5.51 14.60 52.11
N SER A 1030 -6.37 14.08 51.24
CA SER A 1030 -7.83 14.00 51.42
C SER A 1030 -8.18 12.78 52.30
N ARG A 1031 -8.94 12.98 53.39
CA ARG A 1031 -9.52 11.83 54.14
C ARG A 1031 -10.57 11.14 53.26
N PRO A 1032 -10.68 9.79 53.29
CA PRO A 1032 -11.65 9.07 52.48
C PRO A 1032 -13.07 9.54 52.81
N SER A 1033 -13.84 9.92 51.78
CA SER A 1033 -15.29 10.09 51.84
C SER A 1033 -16.01 8.76 51.64
#